data_AF-A0A8C9ZWP1-F1
#
_entry.id   AF-A0A8C9ZWP1-F1
#
_cell.length_a   1.000
_cell.length_b   1.000
_cell.length_c   1.000
_cell.angle_alpha   90.00
_cell.angle_beta   90.00
_cell.angle_gamma   90.00
#
_symmetry.space_group_name_H-M   'P 1'
#
loop_
_entity.id
_entity.type
_entity.pdbx_description
1 polymer ?
#
loop_
_entity_poly.entity_id
_entity_poly.type
_entity_poly.pdbx_seq_one_letter_code
_entity_poly.pdbx_strand_id
1 'polypeptide(L)'
;MKQREREREREREREREHSPPTNGKDDESWSLSRERERESNIHVFVCMMQLLFSFLVLCSIYNSGDHFLTSVTFSLPMPPLSMTFCARMQSWGLNTYLYGPKDDLKHRLLWREVYSHEEEGQLRTLIKEAQSRGLKFVYALSPGQDIVFSSSCDLTLLKRKLRQVSDLGCQAFAILFDDIDHSMCQADSEAFSSFAHAQVTVTNEIYRFLGEPAVFLFCPTEYCGSLCSPSVSKSPYLQTVGEDLLPNIAVIWTGSKVISRKLSVDCLAEVESVLQRSPLIWDNLHANDYDSRRLFLGPFKGREPQLRSHLRGLLLNPNCEFEANYIPLHSLASWYRTGKKERKGEVISEGKDGAERIMEQLEVAVMRPEMSRECEYCPDRALSAALRDWMQELNQPLQAGKKLLPVFPLNSSSPPSSPTKVKGEMEGREGEKKSQPNHQPQGSRPSAPPGRGQKAQGWGLCGGKGLLSETQVRLLVGLYYLPHEHGPSAQKLLQDLTWLKANCHLVSANSKKTPPLKIDEWRGRSSRVLSLCEDIAQLHCSVVSGANRAVLYDLYPYVWDLRNTALVAKAFICWLGCGKTTGADQLGVESEPWTFKGGVSGEVQMLLPIGSSSDLFTHPPPLFPTSRLYNIRPYHSKDKVGEVPQSSASHPDIVGDRCLGPCLALCPEYCFILEDELGACGCVLGILDVRCFAKRCQASWMPAMRDKYPPKGGNTHPNTQVKLMEEDQGEYPDSLIYHFPSQLRLDALPELVDVSVSRTLLTALLTALKANGSQGVFCEVQPTDRQRLEFLTKMGFLEILRGEARSREGVVLGRLL
;
A
#
# COMPACT_ATOMS: atom_id res chain seq x y z
N MET A 1 53.29 12.80 21.20
CA MET A 1 52.21 13.54 21.89
C MET A 1 50.88 13.29 21.18
N LYS A 2 50.61 13.94 20.03
CA LYS A 2 49.39 13.81 19.19
C LYS A 2 48.73 12.43 19.05
N GLN A 3 49.51 11.34 19.01
CA GLN A 3 48.95 9.98 18.93
C GLN A 3 48.28 9.52 20.24
N ARG A 4 48.84 9.86 21.42
CA ARG A 4 48.21 9.61 22.73
C ARG A 4 46.98 10.48 23.00
N GLU A 5 46.88 11.63 22.33
CA GLU A 5 45.67 12.46 22.37
C GLU A 5 44.55 11.77 21.59
N ARG A 6 44.81 11.30 20.36
CA ARG A 6 43.86 10.52 19.55
C ARG A 6 43.42 9.19 20.19
N GLU A 7 44.28 8.54 20.97
CA GLU A 7 43.90 7.35 21.75
C GLU A 7 42.93 7.71 22.89
N ARG A 8 43.24 8.74 23.68
CA ARG A 8 42.37 9.25 24.77
C ARG A 8 41.04 9.83 24.25
N GLU A 9 41.01 10.35 23.04
CA GLU A 9 39.82 10.86 22.38
C GLU A 9 38.85 9.70 22.05
N ARG A 10 39.38 8.62 21.44
CA ARG A 10 38.64 7.38 21.17
C ARG A 10 38.21 6.62 22.43
N GLU A 11 38.99 6.72 23.49
CA GLU A 11 38.67 6.11 24.80
C GLU A 11 37.44 6.82 25.41
N ARG A 12 37.41 8.16 25.35
CA ARG A 12 36.26 8.98 25.78
C ARG A 12 35.01 8.82 24.90
N GLU A 13 35.16 8.48 23.63
CA GLU A 13 34.01 8.15 22.77
C GLU A 13 33.34 6.84 23.24
N ARG A 14 34.13 5.80 23.54
CA ARG A 14 33.62 4.50 24.02
C ARG A 14 32.93 4.60 25.39
N GLU A 15 33.43 5.46 26.29
CA GLU A 15 32.79 5.72 27.59
C GLU A 15 31.40 6.38 27.45
N ARG A 16 31.17 7.17 26.39
CA ARG A 16 29.84 7.76 26.11
C ARG A 16 28.83 6.74 25.60
N GLU A 17 29.26 5.76 24.81
CA GLU A 17 28.40 4.68 24.29
C GLU A 17 27.90 3.70 25.38
N HIS A 18 28.58 3.64 26.53
CA HIS A 18 28.32 2.64 27.59
C HIS A 18 27.75 3.23 28.89
N SER A 19 27.35 4.50 28.90
CA SER A 19 26.74 5.15 30.07
C SER A 19 25.23 4.85 30.14
N PRO A 20 24.69 4.39 31.29
CA PRO A 20 23.25 4.15 31.44
C PRO A 20 22.47 5.48 31.45
N PRO A 21 21.24 5.53 30.89
CA PRO A 21 20.50 6.76 30.71
C PRO A 21 20.05 7.39 32.03
N THR A 22 20.35 8.67 32.23
CA THR A 22 19.84 9.49 33.33
C THR A 22 18.57 10.23 32.91
N ASN A 23 17.50 10.10 33.70
CA ASN A 23 16.13 10.51 33.35
C ASN A 23 15.95 11.90 32.72
N GLY A 24 15.20 11.94 31.62
CA GLY A 24 14.09 12.89 31.48
C GLY A 24 14.33 14.19 30.71
N LYS A 25 15.40 14.29 29.90
CA LYS A 25 15.58 15.42 28.95
C LYS A 25 16.12 15.05 27.57
N ASP A 26 16.81 13.92 27.41
CA ASP A 26 17.40 13.55 26.12
C ASP A 26 16.40 12.92 25.13
N ASP A 27 15.21 12.51 25.59
CA ASP A 27 14.18 11.88 24.75
C ASP A 27 13.65 12.79 23.63
N GLU A 28 13.53 14.11 23.85
CA GLU A 28 13.18 15.07 22.80
C GLU A 28 14.30 15.19 21.75
N SER A 29 15.56 15.18 22.16
CA SER A 29 16.72 15.24 21.25
C SER A 29 16.88 13.96 20.41
N TRP A 30 16.67 12.81 21.04
CA TRP A 30 16.72 11.50 20.38
C TRP A 30 15.54 11.27 19.43
N SER A 31 14.33 11.70 19.80
CA SER A 31 13.16 11.64 18.92
C SER A 31 13.32 12.58 17.72
N LEU A 32 13.72 13.84 17.91
CA LEU A 32 14.01 14.78 16.81
C LEU A 32 15.15 14.35 15.88
N SER A 33 16.10 13.53 16.37
CA SER A 33 17.14 12.94 15.52
C SER A 33 16.60 11.75 14.71
N ARG A 34 15.87 10.83 15.36
CA ARG A 34 15.21 9.70 14.66
C ARG A 34 14.12 10.16 13.68
N GLU A 35 13.46 11.28 13.95
CA GLU A 35 12.46 11.87 13.06
C GLU A 35 13.12 12.43 11.80
N ARG A 36 14.21 13.20 11.93
CA ARG A 36 15.01 13.66 10.77
C ARG A 36 15.65 12.51 10.00
N GLU A 37 16.18 11.49 10.67
CA GLU A 37 16.73 10.30 10.00
C GLU A 37 15.62 9.51 9.25
N ARG A 38 14.40 9.47 9.80
CA ARG A 38 13.22 8.91 9.11
C ARG A 38 12.76 9.77 7.93
N GLU A 39 12.75 11.10 8.06
CA GLU A 39 12.42 12.01 6.97
C GLU A 39 13.43 11.86 5.81
N SER A 40 14.73 11.75 6.10
CA SER A 40 15.76 11.41 5.09
C SER A 40 15.54 10.03 4.45
N ASN A 41 15.15 9.01 5.22
CA ASN A 41 14.86 7.67 4.68
C ASN A 41 13.53 7.59 3.91
N ILE A 42 12.57 8.46 4.19
CA ILE A 42 11.35 8.67 3.39
C ILE A 42 11.75 9.31 2.06
N HIS A 43 12.51 10.41 2.12
CA HIS A 43 13.00 11.19 0.98
C HIS A 43 13.80 10.33 -0.03
N VAL A 44 14.71 9.47 0.45
CA VAL A 44 15.47 8.54 -0.43
C VAL A 44 14.58 7.44 -1.04
N PHE A 45 13.49 7.03 -0.38
CA PHE A 45 12.64 5.93 -0.84
C PHE A 45 11.60 6.37 -1.89
N VAL A 46 11.11 7.61 -1.80
CA VAL A 46 10.27 8.27 -2.84
C VAL A 46 10.89 8.15 -4.23
N CYS A 47 12.20 8.38 -4.32
CA CYS A 47 12.93 8.56 -5.57
C CYS A 47 13.10 7.31 -6.45
N MET A 48 12.61 6.12 -6.06
CA MET A 48 13.03 4.85 -6.69
C MET A 48 11.92 4.04 -7.37
N MET A 49 10.63 4.36 -7.22
CA MET A 49 9.53 3.40 -7.47
C MET A 49 8.45 3.77 -8.51
N GLN A 50 8.43 4.98 -9.08
CA GLN A 50 7.28 5.46 -9.90
C GLN A 50 7.30 5.02 -11.41
N LEU A 51 8.34 4.30 -11.85
CA LEU A 51 8.79 4.15 -13.26
C LEU A 51 7.86 3.45 -14.31
N LEU A 52 6.57 3.15 -14.07
CA LEU A 52 5.82 2.15 -14.88
C LEU A 52 4.31 2.42 -15.18
N PHE A 53 3.94 2.32 -16.49
CA PHE A 53 2.59 2.05 -17.13
C PHE A 53 1.63 3.18 -17.62
N SER A 54 0.62 2.81 -18.47
CA SER A 54 0.20 3.58 -19.69
C SER A 54 -1.23 3.35 -20.31
N PHE A 55 -1.72 4.33 -21.14
CA PHE A 55 -2.81 4.26 -22.21
C PHE A 55 -4.32 4.31 -21.82
N LEU A 56 -5.38 4.74 -22.59
CA LEU A 56 -5.59 5.37 -23.94
C LEU A 56 -6.97 6.19 -24.10
N VAL A 57 -6.99 7.40 -24.76
CA VAL A 57 -8.11 8.14 -25.50
C VAL A 57 -9.02 9.30 -24.89
N LEU A 58 -8.98 10.51 -25.53
CA LEU A 58 -9.98 11.60 -25.90
C LEU A 58 -11.32 11.87 -25.12
N CYS A 59 -12.01 13.05 -25.09
CA CYS A 59 -11.89 14.39 -25.76
C CYS A 59 -12.64 15.59 -25.03
N SER A 60 -12.20 16.86 -25.22
CA SER A 60 -12.98 18.13 -25.42
C SER A 60 -13.67 18.99 -24.29
N ILE A 61 -13.84 20.31 -24.59
CA ILE A 61 -14.73 21.41 -24.07
C ILE A 61 -14.27 22.39 -22.93
N TYR A 62 -13.28 23.24 -23.22
CA TYR A 62 -13.15 24.69 -22.91
C TYR A 62 -13.80 25.37 -21.65
N ASN A 63 -12.92 25.79 -20.72
CA ASN A 63 -12.65 27.19 -20.29
C ASN A 63 -13.56 27.96 -19.28
N SER A 64 -13.00 28.42 -18.14
CA SER A 64 -13.52 29.57 -17.36
C SER A 64 -12.52 30.26 -16.38
N GLY A 65 -11.81 31.30 -16.84
CA GLY A 65 -11.67 32.61 -16.15
C GLY A 65 -11.19 32.78 -14.70
N ASP A 66 -10.58 31.81 -14.00
CA ASP A 66 -10.03 32.01 -12.65
C ASP A 66 -8.49 32.15 -12.66
N HIS A 67 -7.95 33.12 -11.92
CA HIS A 67 -6.51 33.31 -11.75
C HIS A 67 -5.91 32.38 -10.68
N PHE A 68 -6.70 31.93 -9.69
CA PHE A 68 -6.25 30.96 -8.70
C PHE A 68 -5.94 29.62 -9.38
N LEU A 69 -4.76 29.05 -9.12
CA LEU A 69 -4.36 27.75 -9.66
C LEU A 69 -4.87 26.65 -8.73
N THR A 70 -5.81 25.82 -9.18
CA THR A 70 -6.37 24.70 -8.40
C THR A 70 -6.34 23.45 -9.23
N SER A 71 -5.48 22.50 -8.87
CA SER A 71 -5.28 21.30 -9.67
C SER A 71 -4.35 20.30 -8.96
N VAL A 72 -3.42 19.69 -9.69
CA VAL A 72 -2.72 18.46 -9.35
C VAL A 72 -1.35 18.46 -10.03
N THR A 73 -0.35 17.92 -9.37
CA THR A 73 0.94 17.50 -9.95
C THR A 73 0.87 15.98 -10.19
N PHE A 74 1.55 15.44 -11.20
CA PHE A 74 1.47 13.99 -11.45
C PHE A 74 2.72 13.41 -12.08
N SER A 75 3.18 12.28 -11.54
CA SER A 75 4.32 11.51 -12.07
C SER A 75 3.99 10.58 -13.25
N LEU A 76 2.77 10.57 -13.78
CA LEU A 76 2.41 9.66 -14.88
C LEU A 76 3.05 10.09 -16.21
N PRO A 77 3.98 9.30 -16.81
CA PRO A 77 4.71 9.71 -18.00
C PRO A 77 3.90 9.54 -19.30
N MET A 78 2.65 9.06 -19.21
CA MET A 78 1.91 8.53 -20.35
C MET A 78 0.70 9.40 -20.72
N PRO A 79 0.68 10.02 -21.92
CA PRO A 79 -0.32 11.00 -22.30
C PRO A 79 -1.77 10.61 -21.99
N PRO A 80 -2.23 9.34 -22.20
CA PRO A 80 -3.65 9.07 -22.12
C PRO A 80 -4.32 8.98 -20.76
N LEU A 81 -3.61 8.52 -19.72
CA LEU A 81 -4.12 8.63 -18.36
C LEU A 81 -4.36 10.12 -18.06
N SER A 82 -3.39 10.96 -18.45
CA SER A 82 -3.50 12.42 -18.39
C SER A 82 -4.63 13.02 -19.27
N MET A 83 -5.09 12.38 -20.36
CA MET A 83 -6.27 12.84 -21.12
C MET A 83 -7.56 12.62 -20.31
N THR A 84 -7.77 11.41 -19.78
CA THR A 84 -8.88 11.06 -18.87
C THR A 84 -8.83 11.91 -17.61
N PHE A 85 -7.62 12.20 -17.13
CA PHE A 85 -7.37 13.08 -16.00
C PHE A 85 -7.84 14.51 -16.27
N CYS A 86 -7.46 15.06 -17.41
CA CYS A 86 -7.89 16.38 -17.83
C CYS A 86 -9.42 16.46 -17.98
N ALA A 87 -10.08 15.38 -18.43
CA ALA A 87 -11.54 15.30 -18.47
C ALA A 87 -12.19 15.33 -17.08
N ARG A 88 -11.68 14.52 -16.13
CA ARG A 88 -12.16 14.51 -14.73
C ARG A 88 -11.97 15.88 -14.07
N MET A 89 -10.76 16.45 -14.13
CA MET A 89 -10.44 17.79 -13.61
C MET A 89 -11.37 18.88 -14.14
N GLN A 90 -11.53 18.94 -15.47
CA GLN A 90 -12.44 19.87 -16.16
C GLN A 90 -13.88 19.72 -15.66
N SER A 91 -14.40 18.48 -15.56
CA SER A 91 -15.77 18.22 -15.12
C SER A 91 -16.04 18.65 -13.67
N TRP A 92 -15.00 18.66 -12.82
CA TRP A 92 -15.10 19.08 -11.43
C TRP A 92 -14.77 20.57 -11.21
N GLY A 93 -14.17 21.24 -12.20
CA GLY A 93 -13.82 22.67 -12.20
C GLY A 93 -12.39 23.00 -11.79
N LEU A 94 -11.48 22.01 -11.78
CA LEU A 94 -10.04 22.20 -11.61
C LEU A 94 -9.39 22.71 -12.92
N ASN A 95 -8.20 23.33 -12.85
CA ASN A 95 -7.77 24.26 -13.90
C ASN A 95 -6.27 24.31 -14.30
N THR A 96 -5.35 23.53 -13.71
CA THR A 96 -3.88 23.72 -13.90
C THR A 96 -3.07 22.42 -13.84
N TYR A 97 -2.99 21.63 -14.92
CA TYR A 97 -2.16 20.42 -14.93
C TYR A 97 -0.66 20.78 -14.90
N LEU A 98 0.06 20.35 -13.86
CA LEU A 98 1.52 20.45 -13.80
C LEU A 98 2.18 19.12 -14.19
N TYR A 99 2.95 19.17 -15.27
CA TYR A 99 3.79 18.07 -15.73
C TYR A 99 5.16 18.18 -15.07
N GLY A 100 5.45 17.26 -14.14
CA GLY A 100 6.77 17.11 -13.52
C GLY A 100 7.05 15.68 -13.04
N PRO A 101 6.94 14.67 -13.92
CA PRO A 101 7.21 13.29 -13.55
C PRO A 101 8.70 13.04 -13.32
N LYS A 102 9.07 12.56 -12.12
CA LYS A 102 10.46 12.21 -11.79
C LYS A 102 10.98 11.01 -12.61
N ASP A 103 10.07 10.22 -13.18
CA ASP A 103 10.33 9.09 -14.09
C ASP A 103 10.63 9.48 -15.54
N ASP A 104 10.23 10.69 -15.97
CA ASP A 104 10.77 11.25 -17.21
C ASP A 104 12.22 11.63 -16.93
N LEU A 105 13.14 10.77 -17.39
CA LEU A 105 14.57 11.01 -17.24
C LEU A 105 14.94 12.42 -17.75
N LYS A 106 14.29 12.93 -18.81
CA LYS A 106 14.57 14.25 -19.39
C LYS A 106 13.82 15.41 -18.71
N HIS A 107 13.04 15.15 -17.65
CA HIS A 107 12.55 16.16 -16.71
C HIS A 107 13.58 16.45 -15.59
N ARG A 108 14.33 15.42 -15.14
CA ARG A 108 15.29 15.51 -14.02
C ARG A 108 16.70 15.00 -14.39
N LEU A 109 16.93 13.69 -14.40
CA LEU A 109 18.28 13.10 -14.50
C LEU A 109 19.08 13.48 -15.76
N LEU A 110 18.39 13.69 -16.87
CA LEU A 110 18.91 14.03 -18.21
C LEU A 110 18.29 15.36 -18.69
N TRP A 111 18.07 16.33 -17.79
CA TRP A 111 17.38 17.59 -18.10
C TRP A 111 18.00 18.39 -19.26
N ARG A 112 19.31 18.22 -19.51
CA ARG A 112 20.05 18.81 -20.65
C ARG A 112 19.63 18.22 -22.01
N GLU A 113 19.04 17.03 -22.04
CA GLU A 113 18.59 16.38 -23.27
C GLU A 113 17.24 16.93 -23.75
N VAL A 114 17.24 17.40 -25.00
CA VAL A 114 16.01 17.72 -25.72
C VAL A 114 15.15 16.46 -25.93
N TYR A 115 13.84 16.66 -25.99
CA TYR A 115 12.90 15.60 -26.34
C TYR A 115 13.14 15.11 -27.77
N SER A 116 12.98 13.82 -28.03
CA SER A 116 12.99 13.25 -29.38
C SER A 116 11.73 13.65 -30.16
N HIS A 117 11.72 13.45 -31.48
CA HIS A 117 10.54 13.77 -32.31
C HIS A 117 9.29 12.95 -31.90
N GLU A 118 9.46 11.76 -31.35
CA GLU A 118 8.34 10.96 -30.81
C GLU A 118 7.83 11.55 -29.49
N GLU A 119 8.74 11.84 -28.56
CA GLU A 119 8.42 12.49 -27.27
C GLU A 119 7.76 13.87 -27.49
N GLU A 120 8.25 14.67 -28.45
CA GLU A 120 7.59 15.92 -28.88
C GLU A 120 6.15 15.67 -29.35
N GLY A 121 5.91 14.63 -30.15
CA GLY A 121 4.57 14.29 -30.64
C GLY A 121 3.61 13.94 -29.50
N GLN A 122 4.10 13.21 -28.50
CA GLN A 122 3.35 12.85 -27.29
C GLN A 122 3.07 14.09 -26.43
N LEU A 123 4.08 14.88 -26.10
CA LEU A 123 3.97 16.07 -25.24
C LEU A 123 3.12 17.18 -25.89
N ARG A 124 3.28 17.41 -27.20
CA ARG A 124 2.47 18.34 -28.00
C ARG A 124 0.99 17.92 -28.04
N THR A 125 0.70 16.62 -28.00
CA THR A 125 -0.67 16.09 -27.92
C THR A 125 -1.28 16.37 -26.55
N LEU A 126 -0.51 16.14 -25.47
CA LEU A 126 -0.96 16.38 -24.10
C LEU A 126 -1.20 17.87 -23.80
N ILE A 127 -0.28 18.76 -24.22
CA ILE A 127 -0.43 20.22 -24.13
C ILE A 127 -1.75 20.67 -24.78
N LYS A 128 -2.03 20.18 -26.00
CA LYS A 128 -3.24 20.53 -26.75
C LYS A 128 -4.52 20.01 -26.08
N GLU A 129 -4.54 18.80 -25.52
CA GLU A 129 -5.72 18.29 -24.82
C GLU A 129 -6.04 19.14 -23.59
N ALA A 130 -5.03 19.44 -22.75
CA ALA A 130 -5.19 20.28 -21.57
C ALA A 130 -5.77 21.66 -21.94
N GLN A 131 -5.18 22.32 -22.95
CA GLN A 131 -5.68 23.59 -23.49
C GLN A 131 -7.10 23.48 -24.05
N SER A 132 -7.44 22.40 -24.77
CA SER A 132 -8.78 22.15 -25.34
C SER A 132 -9.88 21.98 -24.29
N ARG A 133 -9.50 21.73 -23.04
CA ARG A 133 -10.38 21.59 -21.87
C ARG A 133 -10.37 22.84 -20.97
N GLY A 134 -9.60 23.87 -21.33
CA GLY A 134 -9.43 25.10 -20.56
C GLY A 134 -8.49 24.98 -19.36
N LEU A 135 -7.63 23.95 -19.34
CA LEU A 135 -6.62 23.76 -18.31
C LEU A 135 -5.32 24.48 -18.70
N LYS A 136 -4.68 25.12 -17.73
CA LYS A 136 -3.31 25.63 -17.86
C LYS A 136 -2.36 24.45 -17.78
N PHE A 137 -1.64 24.13 -18.86
CA PHE A 137 -0.55 23.16 -18.84
C PHE A 137 0.73 23.86 -18.38
N VAL A 138 1.33 23.40 -17.27
CA VAL A 138 2.59 23.91 -16.73
C VAL A 138 3.67 22.85 -16.92
N TYR A 139 4.74 23.18 -17.66
CA TYR A 139 5.90 22.31 -17.83
C TYR A 139 6.95 22.58 -16.74
N ALA A 140 7.23 21.58 -15.89
CA ALA A 140 8.30 21.67 -14.90
C ALA A 140 9.63 21.06 -15.41
N LEU A 141 10.75 21.51 -14.83
CA LEU A 141 12.07 20.91 -15.00
C LEU A 141 12.84 20.93 -13.66
N SER A 142 13.53 19.84 -13.33
CA SER A 142 14.37 19.72 -12.12
C SER A 142 15.87 19.65 -12.49
N PRO A 143 16.54 20.77 -12.84
CA PRO A 143 17.96 20.75 -13.19
C PRO A 143 18.90 20.62 -11.98
N GLY A 144 18.38 20.79 -10.75
CA GLY A 144 19.20 21.00 -9.53
C GLY A 144 20.14 19.86 -9.13
N GLN A 145 20.02 18.66 -9.70
CA GLN A 145 20.81 17.50 -9.28
C GLN A 145 22.29 17.59 -9.72
N ASP A 146 22.57 18.24 -10.86
CA ASP A 146 23.93 18.29 -11.43
C ASP A 146 24.21 19.55 -12.27
N ILE A 147 23.38 20.59 -12.17
CA ILE A 147 23.61 21.89 -12.83
C ILE A 147 24.80 22.62 -12.22
N VAL A 148 25.65 23.22 -13.07
CA VAL A 148 26.63 24.23 -12.67
C VAL A 148 26.01 25.59 -12.96
N PHE A 149 25.57 26.31 -11.92
CA PHE A 149 24.78 27.54 -12.06
C PHE A 149 25.52 28.68 -12.79
N SER A 150 26.84 28.71 -12.67
CA SER A 150 27.77 29.65 -13.32
C SER A 150 28.11 29.26 -14.77
N SER A 151 27.74 28.06 -15.21
CA SER A 151 28.06 27.55 -16.55
C SER A 151 27.12 28.16 -17.60
N SER A 152 27.67 29.02 -18.44
CA SER A 152 26.97 29.55 -19.63
C SER A 152 26.54 28.45 -20.61
N CYS A 153 27.20 27.29 -20.59
CA CYS A 153 26.79 26.10 -21.34
C CYS A 153 25.49 25.50 -20.77
N ASP A 154 25.42 25.28 -19.46
CA ASP A 154 24.23 24.73 -18.79
C ASP A 154 23.04 25.68 -18.90
N LEU A 155 23.25 26.98 -18.71
CA LEU A 155 22.22 28.00 -18.95
C LEU A 155 21.71 27.98 -20.40
N THR A 156 22.59 27.74 -21.38
CA THR A 156 22.20 27.63 -22.80
C THR A 156 21.41 26.35 -23.07
N LEU A 157 21.79 25.23 -22.46
CA LEU A 157 21.04 23.97 -22.57
C LEU A 157 19.67 24.04 -21.89
N LEU A 158 19.59 24.70 -20.74
CA LEU A 158 18.34 24.98 -20.00
C LEU A 158 17.38 25.82 -20.85
N LYS A 159 17.88 26.92 -21.43
CA LYS A 159 17.14 27.76 -22.38
C LYS A 159 16.69 26.96 -23.61
N ARG A 160 17.54 26.11 -24.18
CA ARG A 160 17.22 25.25 -25.34
C ARG A 160 16.09 24.26 -25.04
N LYS A 161 16.15 23.55 -23.90
CA LYS A 161 15.15 22.58 -23.45
C LYS A 161 13.78 23.25 -23.26
N LEU A 162 13.75 24.37 -22.54
CA LEU A 162 12.50 25.10 -22.27
C LEU A 162 11.93 25.76 -23.53
N ARG A 163 12.79 26.26 -24.44
CA ARG A 163 12.37 26.78 -25.74
C ARG A 163 11.70 25.70 -26.59
N GLN A 164 12.28 24.49 -26.67
CA GLN A 164 11.65 23.36 -27.38
C GLN A 164 10.21 23.13 -26.91
N VAL A 165 9.98 23.08 -25.59
CA VAL A 165 8.63 22.85 -25.03
C VAL A 165 7.70 24.05 -25.25
N SER A 166 8.23 25.28 -25.25
CA SER A 166 7.46 26.46 -25.67
C SER A 166 7.01 26.37 -27.13
N ASP A 167 7.88 25.90 -28.04
CA ASP A 167 7.56 25.65 -29.45
C ASP A 167 6.65 24.42 -29.69
N LEU A 168 6.35 23.63 -28.64
CA LEU A 168 5.24 22.67 -28.65
C LEU A 168 3.86 23.33 -28.42
N GLY A 169 3.84 24.57 -27.90
CA GLY A 169 2.65 25.31 -27.51
C GLY A 169 2.51 25.56 -26.00
N CYS A 170 3.55 25.27 -25.19
CA CYS A 170 3.52 25.51 -23.75
C CYS A 170 3.73 27.00 -23.41
N GLN A 171 2.94 27.51 -22.46
CA GLN A 171 2.89 28.93 -22.07
C GLN A 171 3.10 29.16 -20.56
N ALA A 172 3.25 28.10 -19.77
CA ALA A 172 3.49 28.17 -18.34
C ALA A 172 4.56 27.16 -17.94
N PHE A 173 5.43 27.53 -17.01
CA PHE A 173 6.66 26.79 -16.71
C PHE A 173 6.95 26.73 -15.20
N ALA A 174 7.77 25.77 -14.80
CA ALA A 174 8.29 25.69 -13.44
C ALA A 174 9.75 25.23 -13.43
N ILE A 175 10.56 25.78 -12.53
CA ILE A 175 11.90 25.25 -12.21
C ILE A 175 11.86 24.73 -10.77
N LEU A 176 12.33 23.51 -10.58
CA LEU A 176 12.29 22.82 -9.28
C LEU A 176 13.72 22.54 -8.78
N PHE A 177 14.02 23.01 -7.58
CA PHE A 177 15.25 22.73 -6.82
C PHE A 177 14.94 21.90 -5.56
N ASP A 178 13.90 21.07 -5.66
CA ASP A 178 13.46 20.11 -4.65
C ASP A 178 14.40 18.90 -4.60
N ASP A 179 14.58 18.30 -3.42
CA ASP A 179 15.28 17.03 -3.21
C ASP A 179 16.72 16.99 -3.76
N ILE A 180 17.53 17.99 -3.38
CA ILE A 180 18.95 18.13 -3.74
C ILE A 180 19.81 18.52 -2.52
N ASP A 181 21.12 18.28 -2.61
CA ASP A 181 22.08 18.78 -1.61
C ASP A 181 22.19 20.31 -1.68
N HIS A 182 22.53 20.94 -0.56
CA HIS A 182 22.76 22.38 -0.44
C HIS A 182 24.21 22.77 -0.80
N SER A 183 25.06 21.80 -1.16
CA SER A 183 26.42 22.02 -1.64
C SER A 183 26.47 22.63 -3.04
N MET A 184 27.25 23.71 -3.21
CA MET A 184 27.62 24.22 -4.54
C MET A 184 28.94 23.61 -5.01
N CYS A 185 29.16 23.54 -6.32
CA CYS A 185 30.48 23.22 -6.87
C CYS A 185 31.45 24.40 -6.66
N GLN A 186 32.76 24.20 -6.89
CA GLN A 186 33.75 25.27 -6.68
C GLN A 186 33.46 26.51 -7.56
N ALA A 187 33.16 26.33 -8.85
CA ALA A 187 32.89 27.44 -9.76
C ALA A 187 31.66 28.28 -9.33
N ASP A 188 30.61 27.61 -8.86
CA ASP A 188 29.41 28.29 -8.34
C ASP A 188 29.69 28.99 -7.00
N SER A 189 30.54 28.40 -6.15
CA SER A 189 30.99 28.99 -4.88
C SER A 189 31.89 30.22 -5.08
N GLU A 190 32.58 30.32 -6.21
CA GLU A 190 33.36 31.50 -6.62
C GLU A 190 32.49 32.57 -7.32
N ALA A 191 31.35 32.19 -7.90
CA ALA A 191 30.45 33.07 -8.63
C ALA A 191 29.27 33.64 -7.82
N PHE A 192 28.77 32.90 -6.82
CA PHE A 192 27.56 33.26 -6.07
C PHE A 192 27.80 33.29 -4.55
N SER A 193 27.19 34.28 -3.89
CA SER A 193 27.26 34.45 -2.43
C SER A 193 26.46 33.41 -1.62
N SER A 194 25.48 32.74 -2.23
CA SER A 194 24.68 31.68 -1.60
C SER A 194 24.03 30.76 -2.64
N PHE A 195 23.61 29.57 -2.20
CA PHE A 195 22.86 28.63 -3.03
C PHE A 195 21.52 29.20 -3.51
N ALA A 196 20.85 29.99 -2.66
CA ALA A 196 19.64 30.72 -3.03
C ALA A 196 19.92 31.74 -4.15
N HIS A 197 20.99 32.53 -4.04
CA HIS A 197 21.36 33.52 -5.05
C HIS A 197 21.69 32.85 -6.41
N ALA A 198 22.37 31.71 -6.41
CA ALA A 198 22.61 30.91 -7.62
C ALA A 198 21.30 30.45 -8.29
N GLN A 199 20.40 29.82 -7.51
CA GLN A 199 19.10 29.36 -7.98
C GLN A 199 18.22 30.52 -8.49
N VAL A 200 18.13 31.61 -7.74
CA VAL A 200 17.33 32.79 -8.08
C VAL A 200 17.85 33.49 -9.34
N THR A 201 19.18 33.61 -9.50
CA THR A 201 19.77 34.20 -10.71
C THR A 201 19.39 33.43 -11.97
N VAL A 202 19.58 32.10 -11.96
CA VAL A 202 19.19 31.24 -13.09
C VAL A 202 17.68 31.28 -13.33
N THR A 203 16.87 31.25 -12.28
CA THR A 203 15.40 31.28 -12.39
C THR A 203 14.89 32.60 -13.00
N ASN A 204 15.39 33.73 -12.52
CA ASN A 204 15.05 35.06 -13.05
C ASN A 204 15.47 35.22 -14.53
N GLU A 205 16.64 34.71 -14.89
CA GLU A 205 17.16 34.75 -16.26
C GLU A 205 16.34 33.88 -17.23
N ILE A 206 15.88 32.70 -16.77
CA ILE A 206 14.98 31.83 -17.53
C ILE A 206 13.58 32.45 -17.67
N TYR A 207 13.03 33.03 -16.61
CA TYR A 207 11.73 33.70 -16.63
C TYR A 207 11.71 34.86 -17.65
N ARG A 208 12.76 35.70 -17.66
CA ARG A 208 12.93 36.77 -18.67
C ARG A 208 13.12 36.21 -20.09
N PHE A 209 13.96 35.18 -20.26
CA PHE A 209 14.20 34.53 -21.56
C PHE A 209 12.91 33.98 -22.21
N LEU A 210 11.98 33.46 -21.39
CA LEU A 210 10.68 32.96 -21.86
C LEU A 210 9.63 34.06 -22.06
N GLY A 211 9.99 35.34 -21.91
CA GLY A 211 9.11 36.48 -22.14
C GLY A 211 8.16 36.78 -20.98
N GLU A 212 8.59 36.51 -19.75
CA GLU A 212 7.83 36.78 -18.51
C GLU A 212 6.42 36.14 -18.48
N PRO A 213 6.31 34.81 -18.64
CA PRO A 213 5.02 34.13 -18.76
C PRO A 213 4.17 34.26 -17.49
N ALA A 214 2.88 34.56 -17.68
CA ALA A 214 1.91 34.86 -16.60
C ALA A 214 1.67 33.74 -15.56
N VAL A 215 2.19 32.54 -15.81
CA VAL A 215 2.36 31.48 -14.81
C VAL A 215 3.78 30.93 -14.93
N PHE A 216 4.63 31.32 -14.00
CA PHE A 216 5.95 30.72 -13.78
C PHE A 216 6.08 30.35 -12.31
N LEU A 217 6.55 29.13 -12.01
CA LEU A 217 6.69 28.61 -10.66
C LEU A 217 8.16 28.32 -10.30
N PHE A 218 8.49 28.46 -9.03
CA PHE A 218 9.79 28.11 -8.46
C PHE A 218 9.59 27.20 -7.26
N CYS A 219 10.16 25.99 -7.28
CA CYS A 219 10.24 25.15 -6.07
C CYS A 219 11.61 25.37 -5.39
N PRO A 220 11.63 25.94 -4.17
CA PRO A 220 12.86 26.06 -3.40
C PRO A 220 13.37 24.68 -2.92
N THR A 221 14.62 24.64 -2.47
CA THR A 221 15.16 23.48 -1.74
C THR A 221 14.59 23.40 -0.33
N GLU A 222 14.48 24.54 0.36
CA GLU A 222 13.70 24.65 1.60
C GLU A 222 12.19 24.83 1.29
N TYR A 223 11.49 23.77 0.86
CA TYR A 223 10.08 23.84 0.44
C TYR A 223 9.04 23.60 1.55
N CYS A 224 9.47 23.37 2.79
CA CYS A 224 8.58 23.25 3.94
C CYS A 224 9.26 23.62 5.26
N GLY A 225 8.46 23.93 6.28
CA GLY A 225 8.96 24.43 7.57
C GLY A 225 10.00 23.55 8.27
N SER A 226 9.92 22.22 8.15
CA SER A 226 10.92 21.30 8.72
C SER A 226 12.27 21.27 7.98
N LEU A 227 12.36 21.84 6.77
CA LEU A 227 13.61 22.00 6.01
C LEU A 227 14.30 23.35 6.27
N CYS A 228 13.58 24.33 6.84
CA CYS A 228 14.09 25.69 7.01
C CYS A 228 15.05 25.85 8.18
N SER A 229 16.25 26.37 7.92
CA SER A 229 17.29 26.54 8.94
C SER A 229 17.56 28.03 9.26
N PRO A 230 17.43 28.51 10.52
CA PRO A 230 16.99 27.80 11.72
C PRO A 230 15.47 27.77 11.94
N SER A 231 14.71 28.55 11.18
CA SER A 231 13.24 28.59 11.13
C SER A 231 12.79 29.29 9.84
N VAL A 232 11.51 29.16 9.45
CA VAL A 232 10.95 29.84 8.25
C VAL A 232 11.24 31.34 8.29
N SER A 233 10.78 32.03 9.34
CA SER A 233 11.01 33.46 9.62
C SER A 233 12.47 33.94 9.63
N LYS A 234 13.46 33.04 9.67
CA LYS A 234 14.88 33.37 9.85
C LYS A 234 15.81 32.66 8.87
N SER A 235 15.27 31.95 7.88
CA SER A 235 16.08 31.27 6.88
C SER A 235 16.74 32.31 5.96
N PRO A 236 18.08 32.36 5.88
CA PRO A 236 18.77 33.25 4.95
C PRO A 236 18.53 32.80 3.50
N TYR A 237 18.29 31.51 3.28
CA TYR A 237 17.92 30.97 1.98
C TYR A 237 16.55 31.51 1.54
N LEU A 238 15.52 31.45 2.39
CA LEU A 238 14.19 31.99 2.06
C LEU A 238 14.17 33.52 1.99
N GLN A 239 14.99 34.22 2.78
CA GLN A 239 15.13 35.67 2.68
C GLN A 239 15.67 36.09 1.30
N THR A 240 16.72 35.44 0.79
CA THR A 240 17.21 35.66 -0.58
C THR A 240 16.14 35.32 -1.64
N VAL A 241 15.38 34.23 -1.46
CA VAL A 241 14.25 33.89 -2.36
C VAL A 241 13.11 34.92 -2.28
N GLY A 242 12.90 35.53 -1.12
CA GLY A 242 11.93 36.61 -0.93
C GLY A 242 12.34 37.90 -1.65
N GLU A 243 13.58 38.34 -1.42
CA GLU A 243 14.11 39.63 -1.87
C GLU A 243 14.49 39.64 -3.37
N ASP A 244 15.22 38.63 -3.86
CA ASP A 244 15.83 38.66 -5.20
C ASP A 244 14.97 37.99 -6.30
N LEU A 245 14.02 37.11 -5.96
CA LEU A 245 13.19 36.42 -6.97
C LEU A 245 12.10 37.35 -7.50
N LEU A 246 11.97 37.44 -8.83
CA LEU A 246 11.04 38.37 -9.48
C LEU A 246 9.58 38.16 -9.02
N PRO A 247 8.84 39.23 -8.69
CA PRO A 247 7.61 39.16 -7.88
C PRO A 247 6.43 38.47 -8.57
N ASN A 248 6.48 38.27 -9.89
CA ASN A 248 5.48 37.52 -10.64
C ASN A 248 5.70 35.99 -10.65
N ILE A 249 6.87 35.52 -10.19
CA ILE A 249 7.17 34.10 -10.03
C ILE A 249 6.50 33.61 -8.74
N ALA A 250 5.66 32.58 -8.86
CA ALA A 250 5.02 31.98 -7.70
C ALA A 250 5.94 30.94 -7.04
N VAL A 251 6.19 31.08 -5.74
CA VAL A 251 7.00 30.13 -4.96
C VAL A 251 6.12 28.98 -4.47
N ILE A 252 6.61 27.76 -4.62
CA ILE A 252 5.96 26.52 -4.20
C ILE A 252 6.29 26.22 -2.74
N TRP A 253 5.31 25.70 -1.99
CA TRP A 253 5.43 25.38 -0.57
C TRP A 253 4.56 24.16 -0.19
N THR A 254 5.02 23.23 0.64
CA THR A 254 4.19 22.06 1.05
C THR A 254 3.55 22.21 2.44
N GLY A 255 3.98 23.21 3.22
CA GLY A 255 3.46 23.49 4.56
C GLY A 255 4.53 23.44 5.65
N SER A 256 4.12 23.04 6.85
CA SER A 256 5.02 22.81 7.99
C SER A 256 5.93 21.59 7.84
N LYS A 257 5.54 20.61 7.01
CA LYS A 257 6.31 19.41 6.65
C LYS A 257 6.10 19.06 5.18
N VAL A 258 6.91 18.14 4.65
CA VAL A 258 6.71 17.52 3.32
C VAL A 258 5.25 17.06 3.14
N ILE A 259 4.70 16.38 4.17
CA ILE A 259 3.29 15.96 4.23
C ILE A 259 2.62 16.65 5.44
N SER A 260 2.15 17.88 5.28
CA SER A 260 1.48 18.59 6.39
C SER A 260 0.14 17.96 6.78
N ARG A 261 -0.01 17.62 8.07
CA ARG A 261 -1.28 17.13 8.65
C ARG A 261 -2.41 18.18 8.61
N LYS A 262 -2.06 19.45 8.79
CA LYS A 262 -2.94 20.63 8.63
C LYS A 262 -2.14 21.81 8.07
N LEU A 263 -2.83 22.77 7.48
CA LEU A 263 -2.32 24.13 7.22
C LEU A 263 -3.17 25.13 8.02
N SER A 264 -2.56 26.22 8.51
CA SER A 264 -3.22 27.32 9.22
C SER A 264 -2.89 28.66 8.58
N VAL A 265 -3.71 29.69 8.85
CA VAL A 265 -3.46 31.05 8.36
C VAL A 265 -2.14 31.58 8.92
N ASP A 266 -1.86 31.35 10.21
CA ASP A 266 -0.65 31.84 10.88
C ASP A 266 0.64 31.30 10.24
N CYS A 267 0.67 30.00 9.91
CA CYS A 267 1.81 29.39 9.23
C CYS A 267 1.96 29.88 7.77
N LEU A 268 0.88 30.24 7.09
CA LEU A 268 0.96 30.87 5.77
C LEU A 268 1.43 32.32 5.87
N ALA A 269 1.03 33.06 6.91
CA ALA A 269 1.45 34.43 7.15
C ALA A 269 2.95 34.53 7.49
N GLU A 270 3.53 33.59 8.24
CA GLU A 270 4.99 33.52 8.44
C GLU A 270 5.72 33.35 7.09
N VAL A 271 5.26 32.40 6.27
CA VAL A 271 5.83 32.10 4.94
C VAL A 271 5.70 33.29 3.98
N GLU A 272 4.51 33.89 3.90
CA GLU A 272 4.22 35.06 3.07
C GLU A 272 5.07 36.28 3.49
N SER A 273 5.35 36.44 4.79
CA SER A 273 6.20 37.53 5.30
C SER A 273 7.66 37.43 4.85
N VAL A 274 8.20 36.22 4.70
CA VAL A 274 9.59 35.99 4.27
C VAL A 274 9.70 35.96 2.75
N LEU A 275 8.77 35.28 2.07
CA LEU A 275 8.74 35.19 0.61
C LEU A 275 8.27 36.49 -0.07
N GLN A 276 7.69 37.43 0.68
CA GLN A 276 7.12 38.69 0.19
C GLN A 276 5.99 38.50 -0.85
N ARG A 277 5.37 37.31 -0.88
CA ARG A 277 4.30 36.91 -1.80
C ARG A 277 3.53 35.69 -1.27
N SER A 278 2.22 35.64 -1.54
CA SER A 278 1.36 34.50 -1.18
C SER A 278 1.85 33.22 -1.86
N PRO A 279 2.14 32.12 -1.13
CA PRO A 279 2.70 30.91 -1.71
C PRO A 279 1.67 30.15 -2.58
N LEU A 280 2.16 29.29 -3.46
CA LEU A 280 1.38 28.23 -4.08
C LEU A 280 1.62 26.93 -3.30
N ILE A 281 0.56 26.27 -2.84
CA ILE A 281 0.70 24.99 -2.14
C ILE A 281 0.94 23.86 -3.14
N TRP A 282 1.95 23.02 -2.88
CA TRP A 282 2.10 21.67 -3.42
C TRP A 282 1.73 20.69 -2.29
N ASP A 283 0.55 20.09 -2.37
CA ASP A 283 -0.09 19.42 -1.26
C ASP A 283 0.10 17.90 -1.33
N ASN A 284 1.06 17.35 -0.56
CA ASN A 284 1.34 15.91 -0.53
C ASN A 284 0.37 15.11 0.37
N LEU A 285 -0.80 15.64 0.75
CA LEU A 285 -1.77 14.96 1.63
C LEU A 285 -2.18 13.55 1.14
N HIS A 286 -2.11 13.30 -0.16
CA HIS A 286 -2.51 12.04 -0.79
C HIS A 286 -1.38 11.32 -1.53
N ALA A 287 -0.14 11.82 -1.47
CA ALA A 287 1.02 11.13 -2.04
C ALA A 287 1.31 9.83 -1.28
N ASN A 288 1.73 8.76 -1.98
CA ASN A 288 2.08 7.46 -1.38
C ASN A 288 3.41 6.87 -1.91
N ASP A 289 4.12 7.61 -2.76
CA ASP A 289 5.45 7.30 -3.31
C ASP A 289 6.48 6.83 -2.25
N TYR A 290 6.46 7.44 -1.07
CA TYR A 290 7.35 7.08 0.05
C TYR A 290 7.10 5.71 0.70
N ASP A 291 5.93 5.09 0.48
CA ASP A 291 5.56 3.80 1.05
C ASP A 291 4.53 3.09 0.18
N SER A 292 5.03 2.31 -0.79
CA SER A 292 4.24 1.47 -1.73
C SER A 292 3.23 0.50 -1.10
N ARG A 293 3.22 0.28 0.23
CA ARG A 293 2.16 -0.47 0.93
C ARG A 293 1.02 0.41 1.45
N ARG A 294 1.09 1.74 1.28
CA ARG A 294 0.07 2.72 1.69
C ARG A 294 -0.70 3.27 0.48
N LEU A 295 -1.94 3.65 0.74
CA LEU A 295 -2.86 4.22 -0.24
C LEU A 295 -3.82 5.16 0.50
N PHE A 296 -4.23 6.26 -0.14
CA PHE A 296 -5.01 7.34 0.49
C PHE A 296 -6.25 7.67 -0.32
N LEU A 297 -7.37 7.06 0.08
CA LEU A 297 -8.69 7.21 -0.54
C LEU A 297 -9.63 8.10 0.30
N GLY A 298 -9.15 8.68 1.40
CA GLY A 298 -9.90 9.62 2.23
C GLY A 298 -10.11 11.00 1.57
N PRO A 299 -11.04 11.82 2.08
CA PRO A 299 -11.30 13.16 1.55
C PRO A 299 -10.18 14.14 1.87
N PHE A 300 -10.01 15.14 1.02
CA PHE A 300 -9.16 16.32 1.26
C PHE A 300 -9.56 17.00 2.59
N LYS A 301 -8.58 17.22 3.49
CA LYS A 301 -8.84 17.55 4.91
C LYS A 301 -7.69 18.34 5.55
N GLY A 302 -8.02 19.15 6.56
CA GLY A 302 -7.05 19.93 7.34
C GLY A 302 -6.55 21.20 6.65
N ARG A 303 -7.25 21.65 5.61
CA ARG A 303 -7.04 22.92 4.91
C ARG A 303 -8.39 23.62 4.91
N GLU A 304 -8.58 24.63 5.76
CA GLU A 304 -9.87 25.31 5.84
C GLU A 304 -10.11 26.19 4.59
N PRO A 305 -11.36 26.34 4.08
CA PRO A 305 -11.63 27.09 2.84
C PRO A 305 -11.08 28.52 2.84
N GLN A 306 -11.11 29.18 4.01
CA GLN A 306 -10.55 30.51 4.25
C GLN A 306 -9.06 30.65 3.90
N LEU A 307 -8.28 29.56 3.89
CA LEU A 307 -6.86 29.61 3.46
C LEU A 307 -6.72 30.09 2.00
N ARG A 308 -7.78 29.98 1.18
CA ARG A 308 -7.78 30.39 -0.23
C ARG A 308 -7.45 31.88 -0.43
N SER A 309 -7.73 32.76 0.52
CA SER A 309 -7.35 34.19 0.41
C SER A 309 -5.84 34.42 0.53
N HIS A 310 -5.12 33.53 1.22
CA HIS A 310 -3.69 33.62 1.52
C HIS A 310 -2.80 32.82 0.54
N LEU A 311 -3.37 32.34 -0.58
CA LEU A 311 -2.70 31.43 -1.50
C LEU A 311 -2.80 31.89 -2.96
N ARG A 312 -1.69 31.74 -3.69
CA ARG A 312 -1.65 31.90 -5.15
C ARG A 312 -2.29 30.70 -5.87
N GLY A 313 -2.24 29.53 -5.24
CA GLY A 313 -2.82 28.29 -5.74
C GLY A 313 -2.68 27.11 -4.77
N LEU A 314 -3.26 25.98 -5.15
CA LEU A 314 -3.06 24.67 -4.54
C LEU A 314 -3.06 23.59 -5.62
N LEU A 315 -1.94 22.86 -5.73
CA LEU A 315 -1.76 21.70 -6.58
C LEU A 315 -1.58 20.47 -5.67
N LEU A 316 -2.47 19.48 -5.76
CA LEU A 316 -2.35 18.24 -4.99
C LEU A 316 -1.29 17.32 -5.62
N ASN A 317 -0.40 16.72 -4.83
CA ASN A 317 0.37 15.55 -5.24
C ASN A 317 -0.38 14.30 -4.72
N PRO A 318 -0.92 13.45 -5.60
CA PRO A 318 -1.86 12.39 -5.22
C PRO A 318 -1.17 11.02 -5.19
N ASN A 319 -1.93 9.92 -5.06
CA ASN A 319 -1.35 8.57 -5.11
C ASN A 319 -0.74 8.31 -6.50
N CYS A 320 0.24 7.39 -6.59
CA CYS A 320 0.79 6.94 -7.87
C CYS A 320 -0.30 6.28 -8.75
N GLU A 321 -1.20 5.53 -8.11
CA GLU A 321 -2.27 4.72 -8.72
C GLU A 321 -3.39 5.62 -9.27
N PHE A 322 -3.60 5.62 -10.58
CA PHE A 322 -4.46 6.57 -11.27
C PHE A 322 -5.92 6.58 -10.75
N GLU A 323 -6.55 5.40 -10.63
CA GLU A 323 -7.96 5.28 -10.25
C GLU A 323 -8.19 5.49 -8.75
N ALA A 324 -7.17 5.32 -7.90
CA ALA A 324 -7.24 5.63 -6.46
C ALA A 324 -7.55 7.10 -6.20
N ASN A 325 -7.22 7.98 -7.14
CA ASN A 325 -7.27 9.43 -6.96
C ASN A 325 -8.61 10.10 -7.20
N TYR A 326 -9.67 9.32 -7.46
CA TYR A 326 -11.02 9.85 -7.66
C TYR A 326 -11.52 10.65 -6.45
N ILE A 327 -11.43 10.08 -5.24
CA ILE A 327 -11.92 10.71 -4.01
C ILE A 327 -11.05 11.92 -3.60
N PRO A 328 -9.71 11.82 -3.57
CA PRO A 328 -8.83 12.97 -3.32
C PRO A 328 -9.19 14.21 -4.17
N LEU A 329 -9.43 14.01 -5.47
CA LEU A 329 -9.63 15.10 -6.41
C LEU A 329 -11.06 15.64 -6.45
N HIS A 330 -12.07 14.77 -6.34
CA HIS A 330 -13.46 15.19 -6.23
C HIS A 330 -13.72 15.98 -4.94
N SER A 331 -13.09 15.56 -3.82
CA SER A 331 -13.16 16.28 -2.55
C SER A 331 -12.39 17.61 -2.59
N LEU A 332 -11.18 17.66 -3.19
CA LEU A 332 -10.47 18.92 -3.47
C LEU A 332 -11.30 19.89 -4.33
N ALA A 333 -11.93 19.42 -5.40
CA ALA A 333 -12.79 20.25 -6.23
C ALA A 333 -14.04 20.73 -5.48
N SER A 334 -14.55 19.94 -4.53
CA SER A 334 -15.64 20.34 -3.64
C SER A 334 -15.21 21.43 -2.67
N TRP A 335 -14.01 21.33 -2.08
CA TRP A 335 -13.37 22.38 -1.28
C TRP A 335 -13.20 23.69 -2.07
N TYR A 336 -12.62 23.61 -3.28
CA TYR A 336 -12.40 24.75 -4.17
C TYR A 336 -13.71 25.49 -4.52
N ARG A 337 -14.80 24.74 -4.73
CA ARG A 337 -16.14 25.28 -5.05
C ARG A 337 -16.77 25.99 -3.84
N THR A 338 -16.53 25.55 -2.60
CA THR A 338 -16.94 26.29 -1.39
C THR A 338 -16.24 27.65 -1.30
N GLY A 339 -14.90 27.69 -1.35
CA GLY A 339 -14.13 28.95 -1.30
C GLY A 339 -14.43 29.93 -2.45
N LYS A 340 -15.06 29.46 -3.54
CA LYS A 340 -15.54 30.30 -4.65
C LYS A 340 -16.92 30.93 -4.41
N LYS A 341 -17.71 30.40 -3.46
CA LYS A 341 -18.98 30.99 -3.00
C LYS A 341 -18.74 32.07 -1.94
N GLU A 342 -17.88 31.79 -0.97
CA GLU A 342 -17.54 32.71 0.14
C GLU A 342 -17.07 34.06 -0.41
N ARG A 343 -16.07 34.05 -1.31
CA ARG A 343 -15.55 35.24 -2.02
C ARG A 343 -16.57 35.95 -2.93
N LYS A 344 -17.78 35.41 -3.13
CA LYS A 344 -18.90 36.10 -3.80
C LYS A 344 -19.89 36.73 -2.82
N GLY A 345 -19.94 36.28 -1.56
CA GLY A 345 -20.77 36.88 -0.51
C GLY A 345 -20.20 38.22 -0.03
N GLU A 346 -18.87 38.36 -0.02
CA GLU A 346 -18.18 39.58 0.41
C GLU A 346 -18.29 40.74 -0.60
N VAL A 347 -18.59 40.46 -1.87
CA VAL A 347 -18.66 41.48 -2.93
C VAL A 347 -20.10 42.02 -3.07
N ILE A 348 -20.58 42.64 -2.00
CA ILE A 348 -21.73 43.56 -2.05
C ILE A 348 -21.17 44.98 -1.92
N SER A 349 -21.06 45.67 -3.05
CA SER A 349 -20.54 47.04 -3.11
C SER A 349 -21.43 48.04 -2.37
N GLU A 350 -20.82 48.96 -1.62
CA GLU A 350 -21.50 50.03 -0.87
C GLU A 350 -22.21 51.05 -1.79
N GLY A 351 -23.41 50.70 -2.26
CA GLY A 351 -24.40 51.65 -2.78
C GLY A 351 -25.12 52.34 -1.63
N LYS A 352 -25.41 53.64 -1.77
CA LYS A 352 -25.89 54.50 -0.66
C LYS A 352 -27.28 54.17 -0.09
N ASP A 353 -28.01 53.22 -0.67
CA ASP A 353 -29.34 52.77 -0.20
C ASP A 353 -29.26 51.54 0.73
N GLY A 354 -28.07 51.13 1.16
CA GLY A 354 -27.88 49.89 1.94
C GLY A 354 -28.51 49.85 3.34
N ALA A 355 -28.74 51.01 3.98
CA ALA A 355 -29.08 51.09 5.40
C ALA A 355 -30.40 50.41 5.78
N GLU A 356 -31.46 50.54 4.98
CA GLU A 356 -32.76 49.92 5.27
C GLU A 356 -32.74 48.41 5.04
N ARG A 357 -32.06 47.94 3.98
CA ARG A 357 -31.90 46.51 3.69
C ARG A 357 -31.07 45.77 4.73
N ILE A 358 -30.09 46.43 5.35
CA ILE A 358 -29.27 45.81 6.40
C ILE A 358 -30.14 45.49 7.64
N MET A 359 -31.10 46.35 8.01
CA MET A 359 -32.01 46.05 9.12
C MET A 359 -32.98 44.91 8.80
N GLU A 360 -33.58 44.90 7.60
CA GLU A 360 -34.48 43.80 7.17
C GLU A 360 -33.75 42.44 7.12
N GLN A 361 -32.48 42.43 6.69
CA GLN A 361 -31.65 41.22 6.70
C GLN A 361 -31.20 40.79 8.11
N LEU A 362 -30.98 41.73 9.03
CA LEU A 362 -30.65 41.44 10.43
C LEU A 362 -31.84 40.78 11.16
N GLU A 363 -33.08 41.26 10.96
CA GLU A 363 -34.25 40.61 11.56
C GLU A 363 -34.46 39.18 11.05
N VAL A 364 -34.24 38.93 9.76
CA VAL A 364 -34.28 37.57 9.18
C VAL A 364 -33.16 36.68 9.74
N ALA A 365 -31.95 37.21 9.91
CA ALA A 365 -30.81 36.47 10.45
C ALA A 365 -31.00 36.05 11.91
N VAL A 366 -31.61 36.91 12.74
CA VAL A 366 -31.94 36.60 14.15
C VAL A 366 -32.98 35.48 14.26
N MET A 367 -33.87 35.33 13.26
CA MET A 367 -35.00 34.38 13.31
C MET A 367 -34.73 33.00 12.67
N ARG A 368 -33.58 32.78 11.99
CA ARG A 368 -33.19 31.45 11.44
C ARG A 368 -31.69 31.15 11.53
N PRO A 369 -31.19 30.60 12.66
CA PRO A 369 -29.79 30.21 12.83
C PRO A 369 -29.28 29.06 11.92
N GLU A 370 -30.16 28.37 11.21
CA GLU A 370 -29.82 27.12 10.50
C GLU A 370 -29.30 27.34 9.07
N MET A 371 -29.73 28.41 8.39
CA MET A 371 -29.42 28.66 6.97
C MET A 371 -27.95 29.00 6.69
N SER A 372 -27.19 29.48 7.68
CA SER A 372 -25.79 29.92 7.50
C SER A 372 -24.77 28.78 7.48
N ARG A 373 -25.14 27.57 7.93
CA ARG A 373 -24.22 26.42 8.06
C ARG A 373 -24.08 25.54 6.80
N GLU A 374 -24.84 25.83 5.74
CA GLU A 374 -24.86 25.00 4.53
C GLU A 374 -23.68 25.23 3.57
N CYS A 375 -22.99 26.38 3.65
CA CYS A 375 -21.87 26.70 2.74
C CYS A 375 -20.53 26.03 3.10
N GLU A 376 -20.31 25.72 4.38
CA GLU A 376 -19.02 25.26 4.91
C GLU A 376 -18.57 23.92 4.30
N TYR A 377 -17.26 23.79 4.03
CA TYR A 377 -16.70 22.54 3.53
C TYR A 377 -16.69 21.47 4.64
N CYS A 378 -17.23 20.29 4.35
CA CYS A 378 -17.24 19.16 5.28
C CYS A 378 -16.64 17.93 4.60
N PRO A 379 -15.52 17.37 5.09
CA PRO A 379 -14.87 16.20 4.51
C PRO A 379 -15.81 14.99 4.36
N ASP A 380 -16.72 14.74 5.31
CA ASP A 380 -17.64 13.59 5.26
C ASP A 380 -18.75 13.77 4.21
N ARG A 381 -19.21 15.02 4.01
CA ARG A 381 -20.12 15.38 2.90
C ARG A 381 -19.42 15.22 1.55
N ALA A 382 -18.17 15.67 1.45
CA ALA A 382 -17.36 15.58 0.25
C ALA A 382 -17.02 14.12 -0.12
N LEU A 383 -16.57 13.32 0.84
CA LEU A 383 -16.37 11.87 0.69
C LEU A 383 -17.65 11.18 0.23
N SER A 384 -18.78 11.47 0.88
CA SER A 384 -20.06 10.85 0.54
C SER A 384 -20.61 11.31 -0.82
N ALA A 385 -20.18 12.45 -1.36
CA ALA A 385 -20.44 12.85 -2.74
C ALA A 385 -19.53 12.09 -3.71
N ALA A 386 -18.22 12.13 -3.47
CA ALA A 386 -17.22 11.43 -4.30
C ALA A 386 -17.53 9.94 -4.44
N LEU A 387 -17.94 9.26 -3.35
CA LEU A 387 -18.35 7.86 -3.38
C LEU A 387 -19.56 7.59 -4.28
N ARG A 388 -20.63 8.39 -4.19
CA ARG A 388 -21.84 8.21 -5.02
C ARG A 388 -21.55 8.39 -6.51
N ASP A 389 -20.60 9.25 -6.84
CA ASP A 389 -20.21 9.52 -8.22
C ASP A 389 -19.25 8.42 -8.72
N TRP A 390 -18.22 8.07 -7.94
CA TRP A 390 -17.26 7.01 -8.28
C TRP A 390 -17.90 5.63 -8.46
N MET A 391 -18.92 5.31 -7.66
CA MET A 391 -19.71 4.08 -7.78
C MET A 391 -20.37 3.88 -9.16
N GLN A 392 -20.56 4.96 -9.93
CA GLN A 392 -21.08 4.92 -11.31
C GLN A 392 -19.99 4.53 -12.32
N GLU A 393 -18.70 4.78 -12.02
CA GLU A 393 -17.56 4.46 -12.88
C GLU A 393 -16.87 3.13 -12.50
N LEU A 394 -16.70 2.86 -11.20
CA LEU A 394 -16.08 1.64 -10.63
C LEU A 394 -16.62 0.34 -11.23
N ASN A 395 -17.93 0.29 -11.48
CA ASN A 395 -18.66 -0.89 -11.92
C ASN A 395 -18.88 -0.96 -13.44
N GLN A 396 -18.38 0.01 -14.22
CA GLN A 396 -18.39 -0.07 -15.67
C GLN A 396 -17.09 -0.72 -16.17
N PRO A 397 -17.13 -1.66 -17.14
CA PRO A 397 -15.92 -2.10 -17.81
C PRO A 397 -15.28 -0.94 -18.58
N LEU A 398 -13.95 -0.95 -18.73
CA LEU A 398 -13.25 0.04 -19.55
C LEU A 398 -13.80 0.02 -20.98
N GLN A 399 -14.45 1.11 -21.36
CA GLN A 399 -15.06 1.27 -22.67
C GLN A 399 -13.99 1.68 -23.67
N ALA A 400 -13.34 0.68 -24.27
CA ALA A 400 -12.34 0.85 -25.31
C ALA A 400 -12.87 1.76 -26.44
N GLY A 401 -12.48 3.04 -26.40
CA GLY A 401 -12.82 4.02 -27.42
C GLY A 401 -14.31 4.31 -27.61
N LYS A 402 -15.09 4.55 -26.56
CA LYS A 402 -16.40 5.22 -26.74
C LYS A 402 -16.19 6.63 -27.30
N LYS A 403 -16.24 6.74 -28.64
CA LYS A 403 -16.36 8.02 -29.35
C LYS A 403 -17.65 8.71 -28.92
N LEU A 404 -17.56 9.63 -27.96
CA LEU A 404 -18.57 10.65 -27.70
C LEU A 404 -18.58 11.68 -28.85
N LEU A 405 -19.07 11.23 -30.00
CA LEU A 405 -19.42 12.07 -31.14
C LEU A 405 -20.93 12.32 -31.10
N PRO A 406 -21.39 13.56 -30.86
CA PRO A 406 -22.78 13.93 -31.11
C PRO A 406 -23.09 13.72 -32.59
N VAL A 407 -24.16 12.98 -32.90
CA VAL A 407 -24.56 12.73 -34.29
C VAL A 407 -25.27 13.98 -34.82
N PHE A 408 -24.56 14.75 -35.65
CA PHE A 408 -25.17 15.78 -36.49
C PHE A 408 -25.46 15.19 -37.89
N PRO A 409 -26.67 15.35 -38.44
CA PRO A 409 -27.02 14.79 -39.74
C PRO A 409 -26.38 15.59 -40.87
N LEU A 410 -25.39 15.01 -41.54
CA LEU A 410 -24.82 15.54 -42.79
C LEU A 410 -25.47 14.87 -44.00
N ASN A 411 -26.01 15.70 -44.89
CA ASN A 411 -26.61 15.29 -46.16
C ASN A 411 -25.54 15.00 -47.23
N SER A 412 -26.00 14.31 -48.28
CA SER A 412 -25.49 14.31 -49.68
C SER A 412 -24.35 13.38 -50.09
N SER A 413 -24.53 12.84 -51.31
CA SER A 413 -23.57 12.20 -52.23
C SER A 413 -22.81 10.93 -51.81
N SER A 414 -23.03 9.87 -52.58
CA SER A 414 -22.28 8.61 -52.60
C SER A 414 -20.99 8.70 -53.43
N PRO A 415 -19.94 7.90 -53.11
CA PRO A 415 -18.74 7.79 -53.93
C PRO A 415 -18.87 6.70 -55.03
N PRO A 416 -18.20 6.86 -56.19
CA PRO A 416 -18.01 5.79 -57.17
C PRO A 416 -16.91 4.80 -56.76
N SER A 417 -16.85 3.66 -57.44
CA SER A 417 -16.03 2.49 -57.09
C SER A 417 -14.57 2.52 -57.57
N SER A 418 -13.74 1.69 -56.93
CA SER A 418 -12.36 1.37 -57.32
C SER A 418 -12.27 0.43 -58.55
N PRO A 419 -11.05 0.20 -59.08
CA PRO A 419 -10.77 -1.02 -59.83
C PRO A 419 -9.49 -1.79 -59.42
N THR A 420 -9.68 -3.09 -59.17
CA THR A 420 -8.77 -4.24 -59.46
C THR A 420 -7.40 -4.43 -58.77
N LYS A 421 -7.11 -5.72 -58.52
CA LYS A 421 -5.83 -6.32 -58.13
C LYS A 421 -4.97 -6.68 -59.35
N VAL A 422 -3.67 -6.94 -59.13
CA VAL A 422 -2.83 -7.78 -60.00
C VAL A 422 -2.21 -8.92 -59.16
N LYS A 423 -1.92 -10.06 -59.80
CA LYS A 423 -1.34 -11.28 -59.19
C LYS A 423 0.16 -11.41 -59.51
N GLY A 424 0.87 -12.18 -58.69
CA GLY A 424 2.24 -12.68 -58.95
C GLY A 424 2.53 -13.91 -58.09
N GLU A 425 3.07 -14.96 -58.69
CA GLU A 425 3.32 -16.31 -58.14
C GLU A 425 4.63 -16.84 -58.79
N MET A 426 5.40 -17.82 -58.29
CA MET A 426 5.11 -18.91 -57.34
C MET A 426 6.38 -19.26 -56.48
N GLU A 427 6.77 -20.56 -56.40
CA GLU A 427 7.96 -21.18 -55.75
C GLU A 427 8.14 -21.06 -54.21
N GLY A 428 8.48 -22.12 -53.45
CA GLY A 428 8.42 -23.57 -53.74
C GLY A 428 9.40 -24.46 -52.97
N ARG A 429 8.95 -25.22 -51.95
CA ARG A 429 9.60 -26.49 -51.49
C ARG A 429 8.73 -27.33 -50.54
N GLU A 430 8.89 -28.65 -50.61
CA GLU A 430 8.27 -29.71 -49.79
C GLU A 430 9.28 -30.27 -48.74
N GLY A 431 8.96 -31.10 -47.74
CA GLY A 431 7.68 -31.67 -47.26
C GLY A 431 7.90 -32.91 -46.36
N GLU A 432 6.79 -33.50 -45.85
CA GLU A 432 6.58 -34.79 -45.09
C GLU A 432 5.77 -34.55 -43.77
N LYS A 433 4.57 -35.12 -43.50
CA LYS A 433 4.08 -36.53 -43.41
C LYS A 433 4.68 -37.24 -42.17
N LYS A 434 3.96 -37.78 -41.17
CA LYS A 434 2.62 -38.45 -40.99
C LYS A 434 2.19 -38.33 -39.49
N SER A 435 1.01 -38.73 -38.97
CA SER A 435 -0.40 -38.86 -39.46
C SER A 435 -1.31 -39.32 -38.29
N GLN A 436 -2.57 -38.87 -38.18
CA GLN A 436 -3.55 -39.32 -37.14
C GLN A 436 -4.38 -40.54 -37.58
N PRO A 437 -4.97 -41.29 -36.61
CA PRO A 437 -6.27 -41.95 -36.76
C PRO A 437 -7.38 -41.28 -35.93
N ASN A 438 -8.64 -41.55 -36.29
CA ASN A 438 -9.86 -40.90 -35.79
C ASN A 438 -10.78 -41.93 -35.10
N HIS A 439 -11.50 -41.57 -34.03
CA HIS A 439 -12.68 -42.32 -33.56
C HIS A 439 -13.68 -41.44 -32.77
N GLN A 440 -14.97 -41.62 -33.05
CA GLN A 440 -16.10 -41.02 -32.34
C GLN A 440 -16.73 -41.97 -31.29
N PRO A 441 -17.52 -41.45 -30.32
CA PRO A 441 -17.90 -42.20 -29.13
C PRO A 441 -19.27 -42.91 -29.19
N GLN A 442 -19.40 -44.03 -28.47
CA GLN A 442 -20.66 -44.62 -28.01
C GLN A 442 -20.45 -45.31 -26.64
N GLY A 443 -21.47 -45.33 -25.78
CA GLY A 443 -21.44 -46.07 -24.50
C GLY A 443 -22.25 -45.40 -23.38
N SER A 444 -23.51 -45.79 -23.21
CA SER A 444 -24.44 -45.21 -22.22
C SER A 444 -24.94 -46.23 -21.19
N ARG A 445 -25.29 -45.74 -19.98
CA ARG A 445 -26.01 -46.39 -18.83
C ARG A 445 -25.12 -46.81 -17.64
N PRO A 446 -25.69 -46.96 -16.41
CA PRO A 446 -26.95 -46.39 -15.87
C PRO A 446 -26.77 -45.64 -14.52
N SER A 447 -27.85 -45.00 -14.06
CA SER A 447 -27.97 -44.28 -12.78
C SER A 447 -28.19 -45.18 -11.56
N ALA A 448 -27.68 -44.76 -10.39
CA ALA A 448 -27.96 -45.33 -9.06
C ALA A 448 -28.80 -44.34 -8.19
N PRO A 449 -29.46 -44.79 -7.09
CA PRO A 449 -30.56 -44.04 -6.47
C PRO A 449 -30.14 -42.96 -5.44
N PRO A 450 -31.00 -41.96 -5.17
CA PRO A 450 -30.69 -40.86 -4.25
C PRO A 450 -30.91 -41.24 -2.77
N GLY A 451 -29.82 -41.21 -1.98
CA GLY A 451 -29.88 -41.30 -0.52
C GLY A 451 -30.40 -40.00 0.12
N ARG A 452 -31.37 -40.09 1.05
CA ARG A 452 -31.92 -38.93 1.76
C ARG A 452 -31.04 -38.50 2.93
N GLY A 453 -30.38 -37.35 2.77
CA GLY A 453 -30.32 -36.30 3.79
C GLY A 453 -29.24 -36.39 4.88
N GLN A 454 -28.46 -35.32 4.98
CA GLN A 454 -28.52 -34.39 6.12
C GLN A 454 -28.07 -33.00 5.66
N LYS A 455 -28.66 -31.93 6.20
CA LYS A 455 -28.23 -30.55 5.90
C LYS A 455 -27.00 -30.21 6.76
N ALA A 456 -25.82 -30.22 6.16
CA ALA A 456 -24.74 -29.36 6.64
C ALA A 456 -25.17 -27.89 6.50
N GLN A 457 -24.75 -27.02 7.42
CA GLN A 457 -24.92 -25.57 7.29
C GLN A 457 -23.91 -25.06 6.25
N GLY A 458 -24.27 -25.15 4.98
CA GLY A 458 -23.44 -24.64 3.89
C GLY A 458 -23.20 -23.13 4.01
N TRP A 459 -22.00 -22.69 3.68
CA TRP A 459 -21.70 -21.28 3.50
C TRP A 459 -22.61 -20.68 2.42
N GLY A 460 -22.89 -19.38 2.53
CA GLY A 460 -23.71 -18.67 1.54
C GLY A 460 -23.06 -18.75 0.16
N LEU A 461 -23.83 -19.21 -0.84
CA LEU A 461 -23.36 -19.34 -2.22
C LEU A 461 -22.86 -18.00 -2.76
N CYS A 462 -21.56 -17.88 -3.02
CA CYS A 462 -20.96 -16.75 -3.76
C CYS A 462 -21.31 -16.80 -5.27
N GLY A 463 -22.61 -16.88 -5.59
CA GLY A 463 -23.17 -16.71 -6.92
C GLY A 463 -23.48 -15.25 -7.28
N GLY A 464 -22.90 -14.29 -6.53
CA GLY A 464 -23.03 -12.86 -6.78
C GLY A 464 -22.19 -12.43 -7.98
N LYS A 465 -22.74 -11.58 -8.85
CA LYS A 465 -22.00 -11.01 -9.99
C LYS A 465 -20.97 -10.01 -9.48
N GLY A 466 -19.73 -10.08 -9.98
CA GLY A 466 -18.58 -9.27 -9.56
C GLY A 466 -18.75 -7.77 -9.81
N LEU A 467 -19.40 -7.10 -8.85
CA LEU A 467 -19.66 -5.67 -8.82
C LEU A 467 -19.35 -5.19 -7.40
N LEU A 468 -18.56 -4.14 -7.26
CA LEU A 468 -18.24 -3.54 -5.97
C LEU A 468 -19.48 -2.82 -5.42
N SER A 469 -19.86 -3.15 -4.19
CA SER A 469 -20.93 -2.46 -3.46
C SER A 469 -20.42 -1.21 -2.72
N GLU A 470 -21.29 -0.24 -2.47
CA GLU A 470 -20.89 0.99 -1.74
C GLU A 470 -20.35 0.66 -0.34
N THR A 471 -20.88 -0.37 0.32
CA THR A 471 -20.38 -0.87 1.62
C THR A 471 -18.93 -1.38 1.52
N GLN A 472 -18.57 -2.10 0.46
CA GLN A 472 -17.20 -2.57 0.23
C GLN A 472 -16.24 -1.43 -0.13
N VAL A 473 -16.69 -0.43 -0.89
CA VAL A 473 -15.86 0.76 -1.19
C VAL A 473 -15.69 1.63 0.06
N ARG A 474 -16.72 1.80 0.89
CA ARG A 474 -16.61 2.44 2.21
C ARG A 474 -15.72 1.65 3.17
N LEU A 475 -15.71 0.32 3.10
CA LEU A 475 -14.76 -0.52 3.83
C LEU A 475 -13.32 -0.24 3.35
N LEU A 476 -13.07 -0.25 2.04
CA LEU A 476 -11.77 0.04 1.44
C LEU A 476 -11.25 1.43 1.86
N VAL A 477 -12.05 2.49 1.71
CA VAL A 477 -11.71 3.84 2.18
C VAL A 477 -11.53 3.89 3.70
N GLY A 478 -12.34 3.13 4.44
CA GLY A 478 -12.22 2.99 5.89
C GLY A 478 -10.93 2.30 6.35
N LEU A 479 -10.21 1.64 5.45
CA LEU A 479 -8.93 0.97 5.68
C LEU A 479 -7.75 1.79 5.09
N TYR A 480 -7.95 2.42 3.93
CA TYR A 480 -6.97 3.26 3.23
C TYR A 480 -7.44 4.72 3.20
N TYR A 481 -7.25 5.42 4.32
CA TYR A 481 -7.86 6.74 4.55
C TYR A 481 -6.90 7.91 4.27
N LEU A 482 -6.13 8.38 5.27
CA LEU A 482 -5.24 9.54 5.18
C LEU A 482 -3.89 9.26 5.87
N PRO A 483 -2.80 10.00 5.55
CA PRO A 483 -1.47 9.71 6.09
C PRO A 483 -1.34 9.84 7.62
N HIS A 484 -2.23 10.60 8.26
CA HIS A 484 -2.22 10.92 9.70
C HIS A 484 -3.58 10.64 10.39
N GLU A 485 -4.43 9.82 9.78
CA GLU A 485 -5.77 9.50 10.28
C GLU A 485 -6.29 8.20 9.64
N HIS A 486 -6.72 7.25 10.48
CA HIS A 486 -7.35 6.01 10.02
C HIS A 486 -8.85 6.23 9.80
N GLY A 487 -9.41 5.56 8.80
CA GLY A 487 -10.86 5.52 8.61
C GLY A 487 -11.55 4.67 9.70
N PRO A 488 -12.89 4.77 9.84
CA PRO A 488 -13.62 4.10 10.93
C PRO A 488 -13.42 2.58 10.99
N SER A 489 -13.26 1.92 9.83
CA SER A 489 -13.03 0.48 9.74
C SER A 489 -11.67 0.08 10.34
N ALA A 490 -10.60 0.77 9.96
CA ALA A 490 -9.26 0.55 10.50
C ALA A 490 -9.18 0.89 12.00
N GLN A 491 -9.73 2.03 12.42
CA GLN A 491 -9.78 2.39 13.85
C GLN A 491 -10.41 1.28 14.68
N LYS A 492 -11.58 0.78 14.24
CA LYS A 492 -12.31 -0.29 14.93
C LYS A 492 -11.55 -1.63 14.92
N LEU A 493 -10.93 -1.99 13.79
CA LEU A 493 -10.10 -3.19 13.66
C LEU A 493 -8.94 -3.18 14.66
N LEU A 494 -8.15 -2.10 14.66
CA LEU A 494 -6.97 -1.94 15.50
C LEU A 494 -7.32 -1.86 16.99
N GLN A 495 -8.40 -1.14 17.35
CA GLN A 495 -8.90 -1.06 18.72
C GLN A 495 -9.39 -2.41 19.24
N ASP A 496 -10.23 -3.13 18.49
CA ASP A 496 -10.74 -4.44 18.93
C ASP A 496 -9.62 -5.49 18.95
N LEU A 497 -8.69 -5.51 17.98
CA LEU A 497 -7.51 -6.40 17.99
C LEU A 497 -6.61 -6.16 19.20
N THR A 498 -6.24 -4.91 19.47
CA THR A 498 -5.37 -4.54 20.60
C THR A 498 -6.00 -4.92 21.92
N TRP A 499 -7.31 -4.65 22.07
CA TRP A 499 -8.07 -5.04 23.26
C TRP A 499 -8.15 -6.58 23.41
N LEU A 500 -8.43 -7.32 22.33
CA LEU A 500 -8.52 -8.78 22.33
C LEU A 500 -7.20 -9.45 22.73
N LYS A 501 -6.07 -8.92 22.24
CA LYS A 501 -4.71 -9.34 22.61
C LYS A 501 -4.47 -9.16 24.11
N ALA A 502 -4.63 -7.94 24.63
CA ALA A 502 -4.42 -7.63 26.04
C ALA A 502 -5.35 -8.41 26.98
N ASN A 503 -6.60 -8.66 26.53
CA ASN A 503 -7.63 -9.32 27.32
C ASN A 503 -7.80 -10.82 27.02
N CYS A 504 -6.88 -11.46 26.28
CA CYS A 504 -6.97 -12.89 25.98
C CYS A 504 -6.97 -13.80 27.23
N HIS A 505 -6.43 -13.31 28.34
CA HIS A 505 -6.48 -13.98 29.65
C HIS A 505 -7.92 -14.25 30.14
N LEU A 506 -8.91 -13.43 29.72
CA LEU A 506 -10.33 -13.60 30.09
C LEU A 506 -10.92 -14.93 29.62
N VAL A 507 -10.44 -15.44 28.46
CA VAL A 507 -10.86 -16.69 27.83
C VAL A 507 -9.86 -17.83 28.02
N SER A 508 -8.79 -17.62 28.79
CA SER A 508 -7.82 -18.67 29.13
C SER A 508 -8.43 -19.72 30.06
N ALA A 509 -8.14 -21.00 29.80
CA ALA A 509 -8.64 -22.16 30.54
C ALA A 509 -8.26 -22.15 32.04
N ASN A 510 -7.25 -21.35 32.42
CA ASN A 510 -6.84 -21.17 33.81
C ASN A 510 -7.74 -20.20 34.60
N SER A 511 -8.57 -19.37 33.95
CA SER A 511 -9.35 -18.34 34.65
C SER A 511 -10.65 -18.86 35.26
N LYS A 512 -10.52 -19.53 36.42
CA LYS A 512 -11.65 -20.04 37.23
C LYS A 512 -12.50 -18.94 37.91
N LYS A 513 -12.30 -17.66 37.56
CA LYS A 513 -12.96 -16.49 38.21
C LYS A 513 -13.33 -15.33 37.26
N THR A 514 -13.26 -15.46 35.93
CA THR A 514 -13.71 -14.36 35.03
C THR A 514 -15.23 -14.13 35.17
N PRO A 515 -15.72 -12.89 35.34
CA PRO A 515 -17.16 -12.58 35.26
C PRO A 515 -17.70 -12.88 33.85
N PRO A 516 -18.86 -13.56 33.70
CA PRO A 516 -19.40 -13.93 32.39
C PRO A 516 -19.50 -12.77 31.39
N LEU A 517 -19.97 -11.61 31.85
CA LEU A 517 -20.06 -10.38 31.04
C LEU A 517 -18.76 -9.97 30.34
N LYS A 518 -17.59 -10.25 30.94
CA LYS A 518 -16.28 -9.97 30.33
C LYS A 518 -15.87 -11.02 29.29
N ILE A 519 -16.31 -12.27 29.46
CA ILE A 519 -16.17 -13.32 28.43
C ILE A 519 -17.06 -12.98 27.24
N ASP A 520 -18.31 -12.57 27.50
CA ASP A 520 -19.26 -12.20 26.46
C ASP A 520 -18.84 -10.92 25.73
N GLU A 521 -18.24 -9.95 26.42
CA GLU A 521 -17.57 -8.82 25.78
C GLU A 521 -16.44 -9.30 24.85
N TRP A 522 -15.51 -10.15 25.32
CA TRP A 522 -14.42 -10.66 24.51
C TRP A 522 -14.92 -11.41 23.27
N ARG A 523 -15.93 -12.27 23.42
CA ARG A 523 -16.58 -12.97 22.29
C ARG A 523 -17.27 -12.00 21.34
N GLY A 524 -17.91 -10.96 21.86
CA GLY A 524 -18.53 -9.89 21.07
C GLY A 524 -17.51 -9.08 20.28
N ARG A 525 -16.36 -8.72 20.86
CA ARG A 525 -15.26 -8.04 20.15
C ARG A 525 -14.63 -8.96 19.10
N SER A 526 -14.36 -10.22 19.47
CA SER A 526 -13.80 -11.25 18.59
C SER A 526 -14.67 -11.44 17.35
N SER A 527 -15.98 -11.61 17.52
CA SER A 527 -16.92 -11.78 16.40
C SER A 527 -16.93 -10.60 15.43
N ARG A 528 -16.75 -9.36 15.92
CA ARG A 528 -16.64 -8.17 15.05
C ARG A 528 -15.36 -8.18 14.21
N VAL A 529 -14.22 -8.56 14.80
CA VAL A 529 -12.95 -8.69 14.07
C VAL A 529 -13.03 -9.81 13.04
N LEU A 530 -13.57 -10.98 13.41
CA LEU A 530 -13.72 -12.10 12.49
C LEU A 530 -14.63 -11.76 11.29
N SER A 531 -15.76 -11.08 11.53
CA SER A 531 -16.62 -10.54 10.47
C SER A 531 -15.86 -9.57 9.56
N LEU A 532 -15.09 -8.64 10.13
CA LEU A 532 -14.35 -7.64 9.36
C LEU A 532 -13.22 -8.26 8.51
N CYS A 533 -12.58 -9.33 8.99
CA CYS A 533 -11.65 -10.13 8.19
C CYS A 533 -12.36 -10.85 7.02
N GLU A 534 -13.60 -11.28 7.20
CA GLU A 534 -14.42 -11.88 6.13
C GLU A 534 -14.90 -10.83 5.12
N ASP A 535 -15.30 -9.64 5.58
CA ASP A 535 -15.63 -8.50 4.71
C ASP A 535 -14.43 -8.07 3.85
N ILE A 536 -13.21 -8.08 4.41
CA ILE A 536 -11.96 -7.83 3.67
C ILE A 536 -11.70 -8.92 2.61
N ALA A 537 -11.94 -10.19 2.93
CA ALA A 537 -11.79 -11.28 1.96
C ALA A 537 -12.81 -11.18 0.81
N GLN A 538 -14.06 -10.79 1.10
CA GLN A 538 -15.08 -10.54 0.08
C GLN A 538 -14.80 -9.29 -0.76
N LEU A 539 -14.23 -8.22 -0.16
CA LEU A 539 -13.72 -7.06 -0.87
C LEU A 539 -12.63 -7.46 -1.87
N HIS A 540 -11.61 -8.23 -1.45
CA HIS A 540 -10.58 -8.76 -2.36
C HIS A 540 -11.18 -9.55 -3.53
N CYS A 541 -12.10 -10.49 -3.28
CA CYS A 541 -12.80 -11.24 -4.33
C CYS A 541 -13.59 -10.33 -5.28
N SER A 542 -14.23 -9.27 -4.77
CA SER A 542 -15.03 -8.33 -5.55
C SER A 542 -14.19 -7.35 -6.39
N VAL A 543 -12.96 -7.03 -5.95
CA VAL A 543 -11.98 -6.30 -6.77
C VAL A 543 -11.46 -7.21 -7.89
N VAL A 544 -11.05 -8.44 -7.58
CA VAL A 544 -10.52 -9.40 -8.57
C VAL A 544 -11.54 -9.80 -9.64
N SER A 545 -12.83 -9.91 -9.27
CA SER A 545 -13.93 -10.19 -10.21
C SER A 545 -14.56 -8.93 -10.82
N GLY A 546 -14.05 -7.74 -10.51
CA GLY A 546 -14.63 -6.46 -10.93
C GLY A 546 -14.56 -6.18 -12.43
N ALA A 547 -15.57 -5.47 -12.95
CA ALA A 547 -15.65 -5.13 -14.38
C ALA A 547 -14.56 -4.15 -14.84
N ASN A 548 -14.17 -3.18 -14.00
CA ASN A 548 -13.13 -2.21 -14.32
C ASN A 548 -11.73 -2.77 -14.01
N ARG A 549 -10.99 -3.14 -15.07
CA ARG A 549 -9.66 -3.74 -14.95
C ARG A 549 -8.55 -2.77 -14.54
N ALA A 550 -8.69 -1.45 -14.75
CA ALA A 550 -7.71 -0.47 -14.26
C ALA A 550 -7.79 -0.38 -12.74
N VAL A 551 -9.02 -0.21 -12.21
CA VAL A 551 -9.32 -0.27 -10.77
C VAL A 551 -8.81 -1.58 -10.15
N LEU A 552 -8.91 -2.72 -10.84
CA LEU A 552 -8.29 -3.97 -10.40
C LEU A 552 -6.76 -3.83 -10.28
N TYR A 553 -6.05 -3.49 -11.37
CA TYR A 553 -4.59 -3.52 -11.35
C TYR A 553 -3.97 -2.48 -10.42
N ASP A 554 -4.57 -1.29 -10.31
CA ASP A 554 -4.18 -0.23 -9.37
C ASP A 554 -4.36 -0.69 -7.90
N LEU A 555 -5.49 -1.31 -7.56
CA LEU A 555 -5.82 -1.64 -6.17
C LEU A 555 -5.36 -3.04 -5.72
N TYR A 556 -5.00 -3.94 -6.65
CA TYR A 556 -4.74 -5.35 -6.33
C TYR A 556 -3.64 -5.57 -5.28
N PRO A 557 -2.45 -4.93 -5.34
CA PRO A 557 -1.38 -5.17 -4.37
C PRO A 557 -1.83 -4.87 -2.93
N TYR A 558 -2.57 -3.77 -2.75
CA TYR A 558 -3.10 -3.30 -1.47
C TYR A 558 -4.15 -4.26 -0.90
N VAL A 559 -5.20 -4.58 -1.66
CA VAL A 559 -6.27 -5.46 -1.15
C VAL A 559 -5.80 -6.90 -0.91
N TRP A 560 -4.77 -7.36 -1.62
CA TRP A 560 -4.14 -8.66 -1.42
C TRP A 560 -3.25 -8.71 -0.17
N ASP A 561 -2.40 -7.70 0.05
CA ASP A 561 -1.57 -7.58 1.28
C ASP A 561 -2.45 -7.49 2.54
N LEU A 562 -3.52 -6.69 2.45
CA LEU A 562 -4.47 -6.53 3.55
C LEU A 562 -5.30 -7.80 3.79
N ARG A 563 -5.70 -8.53 2.74
CA ARG A 563 -6.33 -9.85 2.86
C ARG A 563 -5.40 -10.86 3.52
N ASN A 564 -4.13 -10.90 3.13
CA ASN A 564 -3.15 -11.84 3.70
C ASN A 564 -2.90 -11.53 5.18
N THR A 565 -2.74 -10.26 5.53
CA THR A 565 -2.59 -9.80 6.91
C THR A 565 -3.84 -10.09 7.74
N ALA A 566 -5.04 -9.84 7.19
CA ALA A 566 -6.30 -10.16 7.83
C ALA A 566 -6.50 -11.67 8.09
N LEU A 567 -5.98 -12.56 7.23
CA LEU A 567 -6.01 -14.01 7.47
C LEU A 567 -5.12 -14.44 8.64
N VAL A 568 -3.92 -13.87 8.80
CA VAL A 568 -3.08 -14.15 9.99
C VAL A 568 -3.78 -13.65 11.26
N ALA A 569 -4.34 -12.44 11.21
CA ALA A 569 -5.09 -11.87 12.34
C ALA A 569 -6.33 -12.71 12.70
N LYS A 570 -7.10 -13.18 11.70
CA LYS A 570 -8.25 -14.08 11.89
C LYS A 570 -7.82 -15.38 12.58
N ALA A 571 -6.77 -16.03 12.08
CA ALA A 571 -6.23 -17.26 12.65
C ALA A 571 -5.75 -17.06 14.10
N PHE A 572 -5.05 -15.95 14.37
CA PHE A 572 -4.58 -15.60 15.71
C PHE A 572 -5.72 -15.33 16.70
N ILE A 573 -6.77 -14.59 16.31
CA ILE A 573 -7.94 -14.34 17.18
C ILE A 573 -8.73 -15.63 17.45
N CYS A 574 -8.94 -16.48 16.44
CA CYS A 574 -9.52 -17.81 16.63
C CYS A 574 -8.70 -18.65 17.62
N TRP A 575 -7.37 -18.60 17.51
CA TRP A 575 -6.44 -19.31 18.37
C TRP A 575 -6.43 -18.80 19.83
N LEU A 576 -6.43 -17.48 20.05
CA LEU A 576 -6.61 -16.91 21.40
C LEU A 576 -7.93 -17.38 22.04
N GLY A 577 -8.99 -17.50 21.23
CA GLY A 577 -10.30 -18.02 21.65
C GLY A 577 -10.30 -19.48 22.10
N CYS A 578 -9.25 -20.25 21.81
CA CYS A 578 -9.05 -21.61 22.34
C CYS A 578 -8.47 -21.63 23.77
N GLY A 579 -8.08 -20.48 24.34
CA GLY A 579 -7.83 -20.33 25.78
C GLY A 579 -6.56 -21.01 26.31
N LYS A 580 -5.55 -21.23 25.47
CA LYS A 580 -4.32 -21.97 25.83
C LYS A 580 -3.04 -21.10 25.94
N THR A 581 -3.20 -19.79 26.04
CA THR A 581 -2.08 -18.86 26.25
C THR A 581 -1.44 -19.02 27.63
N THR A 582 -0.10 -19.11 27.68
CA THR A 582 0.67 -19.17 28.94
C THR A 582 0.88 -17.82 29.62
N GLY A 583 0.55 -16.71 28.96
CA GLY A 583 0.55 -15.37 29.56
C GLY A 583 1.91 -14.66 29.58
N ALA A 584 2.79 -14.95 28.62
CA ALA A 584 4.02 -14.17 28.43
C ALA A 584 3.72 -12.69 28.11
N ASP A 585 4.41 -11.76 28.79
CA ASP A 585 4.24 -10.32 28.60
C ASP A 585 4.58 -9.89 27.17
N GLN A 586 3.56 -9.55 26.40
CA GLN A 586 3.69 -9.00 25.06
C GLN A 586 3.61 -7.48 25.15
N LEU A 587 4.75 -6.83 25.40
CA LEU A 587 4.85 -5.36 25.43
C LEU A 587 4.19 -4.77 24.18
N GLY A 588 3.28 -3.81 24.39
CA GLY A 588 2.83 -2.93 23.33
C GLY A 588 3.92 -1.92 23.00
N VAL A 589 4.12 -1.63 21.71
CA VAL A 589 4.90 -0.47 21.29
C VAL A 589 3.96 0.73 21.27
N GLU A 590 4.03 1.57 22.31
CA GLU A 590 3.35 2.87 22.28
C GLU A 590 4.10 3.80 21.31
N SER A 591 3.56 3.91 20.10
CA SER A 591 4.03 4.83 19.05
C SER A 591 2.84 5.26 18.22
N GLU A 592 2.90 6.44 17.59
CA GLU A 592 1.77 6.93 16.80
C GLU A 592 1.48 5.98 15.61
N PRO A 593 0.20 5.71 15.28
CA PRO A 593 -0.19 4.72 14.28
C PRO A 593 0.56 4.82 12.94
N TRP A 594 0.73 6.05 12.44
CA TRP A 594 1.39 6.37 11.18
C TRP A 594 2.93 6.23 11.19
N THR A 595 3.54 5.79 12.31
CA THR A 595 4.99 5.56 12.40
C THR A 595 5.45 4.20 11.85
N PHE A 596 4.53 3.29 11.55
CA PHE A 596 4.82 1.98 10.96
C PHE A 596 4.72 2.02 9.43
N LYS A 597 5.69 1.42 8.73
CA LYS A 597 5.61 1.21 7.26
C LYS A 597 4.51 0.20 6.93
N GLY A 598 3.77 0.46 5.85
CA GLY A 598 2.66 -0.36 5.38
C GLY A 598 1.31 -0.12 6.06
N GLY A 599 1.16 0.99 6.79
CA GLY A 599 -0.14 1.43 7.34
C GLY A 599 -0.87 0.34 8.11
N VAL A 600 -2.17 0.14 7.83
CA VAL A 600 -3.02 -0.81 8.56
C VAL A 600 -2.50 -2.25 8.47
N SER A 601 -1.94 -2.68 7.33
CA SER A 601 -1.28 -3.99 7.23
C SER A 601 -0.07 -4.06 8.16
N GLY A 602 0.77 -3.03 8.16
CA GLY A 602 1.95 -2.91 9.03
C GLY A 602 1.61 -2.87 10.52
N GLU A 603 0.55 -2.17 10.91
CA GLU A 603 0.08 -2.11 12.29
C GLU A 603 -0.53 -3.43 12.77
N VAL A 604 -1.39 -4.07 11.96
CA VAL A 604 -1.93 -5.40 12.28
C VAL A 604 -0.81 -6.44 12.35
N GLN A 605 0.19 -6.34 11.46
CA GLN A 605 1.44 -7.11 11.54
C GLN A 605 2.15 -6.88 12.89
N MET A 606 2.38 -5.62 13.30
CA MET A 606 3.05 -5.28 14.57
C MET A 606 2.24 -5.63 15.84
N LEU A 607 0.93 -5.80 15.74
CA LEU A 607 0.12 -6.34 16.82
C LEU A 607 0.35 -7.85 17.03
N LEU A 608 0.88 -8.59 16.05
CA LEU A 608 1.18 -10.02 16.18
C LEU A 608 2.52 -10.26 16.90
N PRO A 609 2.64 -11.32 17.74
CA PRO A 609 3.88 -11.75 18.41
C PRO A 609 5.17 -11.81 17.58
N ILE A 610 5.08 -11.98 16.25
CA ILE A 610 6.21 -12.05 15.31
C ILE A 610 6.28 -10.85 14.35
N GLY A 611 5.56 -9.76 14.62
CA GLY A 611 5.38 -8.63 13.70
C GLY A 611 6.66 -7.95 13.20
N SER A 612 7.73 -8.00 14.00
CA SER A 612 9.06 -7.51 13.63
C SER A 612 9.74 -8.30 12.49
N SER A 613 9.30 -9.53 12.22
CA SER A 613 9.79 -10.37 11.12
C SER A 613 9.21 -9.92 9.78
N SER A 614 9.74 -8.83 9.22
CA SER A 614 9.26 -8.24 7.97
C SER A 614 9.21 -9.22 6.79
N ASP A 615 10.08 -10.24 6.79
CA ASP A 615 10.16 -11.29 5.78
C ASP A 615 8.95 -12.23 5.77
N LEU A 616 8.30 -12.44 6.92
CA LEU A 616 7.12 -13.32 7.03
C LEU A 616 5.84 -12.70 6.44
N PHE A 617 5.86 -11.40 6.15
CA PHE A 617 4.72 -10.63 5.62
C PHE A 617 5.02 -10.00 4.25
N THR A 618 6.22 -9.44 4.06
CA THR A 618 6.57 -8.66 2.86
C THR A 618 6.94 -9.58 1.69
N HIS A 619 6.08 -9.63 0.67
CA HIS A 619 6.31 -10.35 -0.59
C HIS A 619 5.40 -9.78 -1.69
N PRO A 620 5.77 -9.86 -2.98
CA PRO A 620 4.95 -9.31 -4.06
C PRO A 620 3.68 -10.15 -4.31
N PRO A 621 2.59 -9.53 -4.80
CA PRO A 621 1.38 -10.24 -5.22
C PRO A 621 1.65 -11.17 -6.42
N PRO A 622 0.82 -12.21 -6.63
CA PRO A 622 0.94 -13.05 -7.82
C PRO A 622 0.64 -12.25 -9.10
N LEU A 623 1.40 -12.53 -10.17
CA LEU A 623 1.26 -11.86 -11.47
C LEU A 623 -0.14 -11.99 -12.10
N PHE A 624 -0.89 -13.03 -11.70
CA PHE A 624 -2.26 -13.26 -12.12
C PHE A 624 -3.18 -13.20 -10.89
N PRO A 625 -4.03 -12.16 -10.78
CA PRO A 625 -5.00 -12.06 -9.69
C PRO A 625 -5.94 -13.27 -9.63
N THR A 626 -6.15 -13.80 -8.43
CA THR A 626 -7.00 -14.97 -8.15
C THR A 626 -8.10 -14.62 -7.17
N SER A 627 -9.34 -15.02 -7.47
CA SER A 627 -10.51 -14.79 -6.62
C SER A 627 -10.75 -15.90 -5.60
N ARG A 628 -9.98 -17.00 -5.64
CA ARG A 628 -10.18 -18.18 -4.78
C ARG A 628 -10.06 -17.77 -3.31
N LEU A 629 -11.14 -17.96 -2.56
CA LEU A 629 -11.16 -17.68 -1.14
C LEU A 629 -10.45 -18.81 -0.38
N TYR A 630 -9.74 -18.43 0.68
CA TYR A 630 -9.04 -19.34 1.58
C TYR A 630 -9.30 -18.89 3.03
N ASN A 631 -9.33 -19.85 3.96
CA ASN A 631 -9.54 -19.63 5.39
C ASN A 631 -8.50 -20.42 6.20
N ILE A 632 -7.95 -19.81 7.26
CA ILE A 632 -7.01 -20.46 8.17
C ILE A 632 -7.62 -20.44 9.56
N ARG A 633 -7.68 -21.61 10.21
CA ARG A 633 -8.24 -21.77 11.55
C ARG A 633 -7.51 -22.85 12.37
N PRO A 634 -7.62 -22.84 13.71
CA PRO A 634 -7.24 -23.98 14.53
C PRO A 634 -7.98 -25.26 14.11
N TYR A 635 -7.31 -26.40 14.30
CA TYR A 635 -7.87 -27.74 14.10
C TYR A 635 -9.03 -28.03 15.06
N HIS A 636 -9.99 -28.83 14.59
CA HIS A 636 -11.13 -29.33 15.33
C HIS A 636 -11.23 -30.85 15.21
N SER A 637 -11.67 -31.54 16.26
CA SER A 637 -11.81 -33.01 16.30
C SER A 637 -12.86 -33.62 15.34
N LYS A 638 -13.47 -32.79 14.48
CA LYS A 638 -14.35 -33.21 13.38
C LYS A 638 -13.66 -33.15 12.01
N ASP A 639 -12.47 -32.57 11.94
CA ASP A 639 -11.73 -32.36 10.70
C ASP A 639 -11.15 -33.70 10.24
N LYS A 640 -11.66 -34.21 9.12
CA LYS A 640 -11.01 -35.30 8.39
C LYS A 640 -9.82 -34.73 7.63
N VAL A 641 -8.64 -34.71 8.24
CA VAL A 641 -7.41 -34.41 7.50
C VAL A 641 -7.20 -35.52 6.46
N GLY A 642 -6.87 -35.12 5.23
CA GLY A 642 -7.25 -35.86 4.02
C GLY A 642 -6.66 -37.26 3.83
N GLU A 643 -7.32 -38.03 2.95
CA GLU A 643 -6.90 -39.37 2.53
C GLU A 643 -5.52 -39.34 1.86
N VAL A 644 -4.50 -39.91 2.50
CA VAL A 644 -3.19 -40.09 1.87
C VAL A 644 -3.30 -41.20 0.80
N PRO A 645 -2.87 -40.97 -0.46
CA PRO A 645 -3.04 -41.95 -1.51
C PRO A 645 -2.36 -43.30 -1.20
N GLN A 646 -3.15 -44.37 -1.26
CA GLN A 646 -2.75 -45.78 -1.17
C GLN A 646 -1.97 -46.19 0.10
N SER A 647 -2.71 -46.57 1.13
CA SER A 647 -2.22 -47.54 2.13
C SER A 647 -3.09 -48.81 2.12
N SER A 648 -2.61 -49.90 2.72
CA SER A 648 -3.20 -51.23 2.58
C SER A 648 -4.66 -51.32 3.06
N ALA A 649 -5.49 -52.04 2.30
CA ALA A 649 -6.96 -52.15 2.47
C ALA A 649 -7.46 -52.67 3.84
N SER A 650 -6.58 -53.10 4.75
CA SER A 650 -6.92 -53.45 6.13
C SER A 650 -6.98 -52.28 7.11
N HIS A 651 -6.29 -51.16 6.84
CA HIS A 651 -6.15 -50.05 7.79
C HIS A 651 -5.98 -48.70 7.05
N PRO A 652 -7.06 -47.97 6.70
CA PRO A 652 -6.96 -46.72 5.96
C PRO A 652 -6.28 -45.60 6.77
N ASP A 653 -6.63 -45.45 8.06
CA ASP A 653 -6.17 -44.35 8.93
C ASP A 653 -4.65 -44.33 9.20
N ILE A 654 -3.95 -45.45 8.96
CA ILE A 654 -2.64 -45.74 9.58
C ILE A 654 -1.53 -44.74 9.20
N VAL A 655 -1.64 -44.09 8.03
CA VAL A 655 -0.70 -43.05 7.60
C VAL A 655 -1.02 -41.71 8.27
N GLY A 656 -2.30 -41.37 8.45
CA GLY A 656 -2.72 -40.19 9.21
C GLY A 656 -2.34 -40.31 10.69
N ASP A 657 -2.57 -41.48 11.29
CA ASP A 657 -2.16 -41.80 12.67
C ASP A 657 -0.63 -41.76 12.86
N ARG A 658 0.16 -42.05 11.81
CA ARG A 658 1.63 -41.95 11.87
C ARG A 658 2.12 -40.51 11.69
N CYS A 659 1.66 -39.84 10.64
CA CYS A 659 2.23 -38.56 10.20
C CYS A 659 1.68 -37.35 10.95
N LEU A 660 0.42 -37.40 11.39
CA LEU A 660 -0.33 -36.24 11.92
C LEU A 660 -0.92 -36.50 13.31
N GLY A 661 -1.41 -37.71 13.56
CA GLY A 661 -2.07 -38.15 14.79
C GLY A 661 -1.42 -37.72 16.11
N PRO A 662 -0.10 -37.89 16.31
CA PRO A 662 0.59 -37.46 17.53
C PRO A 662 0.39 -35.96 17.84
N CYS A 663 0.49 -35.10 16.83
CA CYS A 663 0.31 -33.66 17.00
C CYS A 663 -1.16 -33.30 17.22
N LEU A 664 -2.06 -33.87 16.41
CA LEU A 664 -3.51 -33.63 16.50
C LEU A 664 -4.10 -34.08 17.85
N ALA A 665 -3.53 -35.11 18.49
CA ALA A 665 -3.94 -35.61 19.80
C ALA A 665 -3.27 -34.88 20.97
N LEU A 666 -1.97 -34.58 20.88
CA LEU A 666 -1.18 -34.08 22.02
C LEU A 666 -1.01 -32.55 22.04
N CYS A 667 -1.04 -31.89 20.89
CA CYS A 667 -0.90 -30.44 20.76
C CYS A 667 -1.79 -29.82 19.64
N PRO A 668 -3.11 -30.12 19.60
CA PRO A 668 -4.04 -29.54 18.62
C PRO A 668 -4.07 -28.00 18.59
N GLU A 669 -3.66 -27.33 19.67
CA GLU A 669 -3.50 -25.87 19.77
C GLU A 669 -2.40 -25.28 18.87
N TYR A 670 -1.48 -26.10 18.37
CA TYR A 670 -0.47 -25.71 17.40
C TYR A 670 -0.72 -26.40 16.04
N CYS A 671 -1.96 -26.86 15.81
CA CYS A 671 -2.37 -27.48 14.56
C CYS A 671 -3.38 -26.54 13.87
N PHE A 672 -3.01 -26.01 12.71
CA PHE A 672 -3.86 -25.13 11.90
C PHE A 672 -4.22 -25.82 10.59
N ILE A 673 -5.49 -25.69 10.20
CA ILE A 673 -6.03 -26.18 8.94
C ILE A 673 -6.18 -24.99 7.99
N LEU A 674 -5.76 -25.21 6.74
CA LEU A 674 -6.04 -24.36 5.61
C LEU A 674 -7.22 -24.95 4.82
N GLU A 675 -8.21 -24.11 4.55
CA GLU A 675 -9.43 -24.46 3.82
C GLU A 675 -9.63 -23.53 2.63
N ASP A 676 -10.31 -24.03 1.61
CA ASP A 676 -10.98 -23.23 0.58
C ASP A 676 -12.41 -23.73 0.34
N GLU A 677 -13.06 -23.25 -0.72
CA GLU A 677 -14.44 -23.57 -1.10
C GLU A 677 -14.72 -25.08 -1.31
N LEU A 678 -13.67 -25.90 -1.52
CA LEU A 678 -13.77 -27.36 -1.66
C LEU A 678 -13.53 -28.12 -0.34
N GLY A 679 -13.05 -27.45 0.71
CA GLY A 679 -12.71 -28.04 2.01
C GLY A 679 -11.25 -27.85 2.39
N ALA A 680 -10.71 -28.72 3.25
CA ALA A 680 -9.33 -28.64 3.74
C ALA A 680 -8.31 -28.97 2.63
N CYS A 681 -7.45 -28.01 2.31
CA CYS A 681 -6.43 -28.10 1.25
C CYS A 681 -4.98 -27.95 1.75
N GLY A 682 -4.78 -27.87 3.07
CA GLY A 682 -3.48 -28.01 3.71
C GLY A 682 -3.55 -27.98 5.23
N CYS A 683 -2.45 -28.32 5.89
CA CYS A 683 -2.29 -28.10 7.33
C CYS A 683 -0.85 -27.73 7.70
N VAL A 684 -0.70 -27.11 8.86
CA VAL A 684 0.59 -26.98 9.54
C VAL A 684 0.44 -27.44 10.98
N LEU A 685 1.39 -28.24 11.44
CA LEU A 685 1.45 -28.83 12.77
C LEU A 685 2.68 -28.32 13.50
N GLY A 686 2.52 -27.95 14.76
CA GLY A 686 3.60 -27.49 15.63
C GLY A 686 3.65 -28.24 16.95
N ILE A 687 4.84 -28.26 17.53
CA ILE A 687 5.16 -28.81 18.84
C ILE A 687 5.92 -27.71 19.58
N LEU A 688 5.41 -27.24 20.73
CA LEU A 688 6.04 -26.14 21.48
C LEU A 688 7.36 -26.57 22.16
N ASP A 689 7.37 -27.75 22.79
CA ASP A 689 8.51 -28.36 23.46
C ASP A 689 8.59 -29.82 23.02
N VAL A 690 9.63 -30.14 22.23
CA VAL A 690 9.85 -31.48 21.67
C VAL A 690 10.15 -32.53 22.75
N ARG A 691 10.81 -32.16 23.85
CA ARG A 691 11.13 -33.07 24.96
C ARG A 691 9.89 -33.42 25.77
N CYS A 692 9.03 -32.44 26.05
CA CYS A 692 7.74 -32.65 26.70
C CYS A 692 6.80 -33.47 25.81
N PHE A 693 6.78 -33.18 24.50
CA PHE A 693 5.99 -33.91 23.52
C PHE A 693 6.40 -35.38 23.40
N ALA A 694 7.70 -35.68 23.23
CA ALA A 694 8.19 -37.05 23.11
C ALA A 694 7.82 -37.90 24.35
N LYS A 695 7.98 -37.35 25.56
CA LYS A 695 7.56 -38.00 26.82
C LYS A 695 6.05 -38.29 26.84
N ARG A 696 5.22 -37.32 26.44
CA ARG A 696 3.76 -37.50 26.36
C ARG A 696 3.36 -38.52 25.29
N CYS A 697 4.05 -38.53 24.15
CA CYS A 697 3.79 -39.46 23.05
C CYS A 697 4.07 -40.90 23.46
N GLN A 698 5.25 -41.18 24.03
CA GLN A 698 5.59 -42.51 24.57
C GLN A 698 4.66 -42.94 25.71
N ALA A 699 4.21 -42.02 26.57
CA ALA A 699 3.34 -42.33 27.70
C ALA A 699 1.85 -42.53 27.35
N SER A 700 1.36 -42.06 26.19
CA SER A 700 -0.08 -42.05 25.89
C SER A 700 -0.48 -42.35 24.45
N TRP A 701 0.27 -41.85 23.45
CA TRP A 701 -0.05 -42.12 22.04
C TRP A 701 0.45 -43.50 21.59
N MET A 702 1.70 -43.85 21.92
CA MET A 702 2.27 -45.13 21.50
C MET A 702 1.52 -46.36 22.07
N PRO A 703 1.04 -46.38 23.33
CA PRO A 703 0.14 -47.43 23.81
C PRO A 703 -1.14 -47.53 22.96
N ALA A 704 -1.84 -46.41 22.73
CA ALA A 704 -3.07 -46.39 21.95
C ALA A 704 -2.87 -46.85 20.48
N MET A 705 -1.70 -46.59 19.88
CA MET A 705 -1.36 -47.11 18.55
C MET A 705 -1.03 -48.60 18.55
N ARG A 706 -0.41 -49.14 19.60
CA ARG A 706 -0.22 -50.60 19.75
C ARG A 706 -1.56 -51.33 19.89
N ASP A 707 -2.52 -50.73 20.60
CA ASP A 707 -3.89 -51.26 20.74
C ASP A 707 -4.70 -51.15 19.43
N LYS A 708 -4.59 -50.03 18.69
CA LYS A 708 -5.25 -49.84 17.37
C LYS A 708 -4.65 -50.74 16.28
N TYR A 709 -3.36 -51.05 16.35
CA TYR A 709 -2.61 -51.78 15.32
C TYR A 709 -1.82 -52.98 15.87
N PRO A 710 -2.49 -54.02 16.37
CA PRO A 710 -1.84 -55.16 17.02
C PRO A 710 -0.90 -55.96 16.09
N PRO A 711 0.04 -56.75 16.65
CA PRO A 711 0.90 -57.66 15.89
C PRO A 711 0.15 -58.65 15.02
N LYS A 712 0.63 -58.87 13.79
CA LYS A 712 0.09 -59.93 12.92
C LYS A 712 0.67 -61.29 13.32
N GLY A 713 -0.20 -62.24 13.64
CA GLY A 713 0.14 -63.67 13.76
C GLY A 713 0.68 -64.13 15.12
N GLY A 714 0.35 -63.45 16.23
CA GLY A 714 0.64 -63.93 17.59
C GLY A 714 2.09 -63.82 18.07
N ASN A 715 3.01 -63.34 17.23
CA ASN A 715 4.38 -63.01 17.64
C ASN A 715 4.41 -61.79 18.57
N THR A 716 5.35 -61.77 19.52
CA THR A 716 5.59 -60.69 20.49
C THR A 716 6.26 -59.43 19.90
N HIS A 717 6.57 -59.41 18.61
CA HIS A 717 7.14 -58.23 17.95
C HIS A 717 6.03 -57.23 17.54
N PRO A 718 6.23 -55.92 17.74
CA PRO A 718 5.24 -54.92 17.35
C PRO A 718 4.99 -54.96 15.83
N ASN A 719 3.77 -54.60 15.44
CA ASN A 719 3.39 -54.40 14.05
C ASN A 719 4.39 -53.45 13.36
N THR A 720 4.87 -53.80 12.17
CA THR A 720 5.92 -53.06 11.45
C THR A 720 5.61 -51.57 11.30
N GLN A 721 4.33 -51.21 11.16
CA GLN A 721 3.90 -49.81 11.05
C GLN A 721 3.99 -49.07 12.40
N VAL A 722 3.74 -49.74 13.52
CA VAL A 722 3.95 -49.18 14.87
C VAL A 722 5.44 -49.09 15.18
N LYS A 723 6.26 -50.06 14.75
CA LYS A 723 7.72 -49.96 14.85
C LYS A 723 8.27 -48.76 14.07
N LEU A 724 7.71 -48.47 12.89
CA LEU A 724 8.05 -47.26 12.13
C LEU A 724 7.57 -45.97 12.84
N MET A 725 6.42 -45.98 13.52
CA MET A 725 6.01 -44.87 14.41
C MET A 725 6.98 -44.68 15.59
N GLU A 726 7.57 -45.75 16.12
CA GLU A 726 8.57 -45.70 17.20
C GLU A 726 9.93 -45.18 16.70
N GLU A 727 10.34 -45.55 15.49
CA GLU A 727 11.55 -45.04 14.83
C GLU A 727 11.44 -43.54 14.49
N ASP A 728 10.24 -43.06 14.11
CA ASP A 728 9.95 -41.63 13.92
C ASP A 728 10.04 -40.77 15.21
N GLN A 729 10.20 -41.38 16.39
CA GLN A 729 10.21 -40.69 17.69
C GLN A 729 11.63 -40.39 18.24
N GLY A 730 12.69 -40.68 17.49
CA GLY A 730 14.09 -40.55 17.95
C GLY A 730 14.46 -39.20 18.59
N GLU A 731 15.41 -39.21 19.52
CA GLU A 731 15.87 -37.99 20.21
C GLU A 731 16.70 -37.08 19.27
N TYR A 732 16.67 -35.77 19.53
CA TYR A 732 17.48 -34.76 18.84
C TYR A 732 18.61 -34.27 19.74
N PRO A 733 19.72 -33.76 19.19
CA PRO A 733 20.82 -33.19 19.97
C PRO A 733 20.38 -32.03 20.88
N ASP A 734 20.98 -31.95 22.05
CA ASP A 734 20.77 -30.86 23.02
C ASP A 734 21.14 -29.49 22.46
N SER A 735 22.12 -29.42 21.55
CA SER A 735 22.49 -28.22 20.78
C SER A 735 21.34 -27.65 19.96
N LEU A 736 20.64 -28.51 19.20
CA LEU A 736 19.47 -28.12 18.41
C LEU A 736 18.34 -27.63 19.32
N ILE A 737 17.98 -28.44 20.33
CA ILE A 737 16.80 -28.18 21.18
C ILE A 737 17.00 -27.00 22.12
N TYR A 738 18.24 -26.63 22.46
CA TYR A 738 18.54 -25.43 23.26
C TYR A 738 18.16 -24.13 22.53
N HIS A 739 18.44 -24.04 21.22
CA HIS A 739 18.10 -22.87 20.41
C HIS A 739 16.72 -22.96 19.74
N PHE A 740 16.29 -24.17 19.41
CA PHE A 740 15.05 -24.45 18.68
C PHE A 740 14.20 -25.47 19.45
N PRO A 741 13.60 -25.09 20.60
CA PRO A 741 12.83 -26.01 21.45
C PRO A 741 11.54 -26.52 20.79
N SER A 742 11.04 -25.81 19.78
CA SER A 742 9.83 -26.16 19.03
C SER A 742 10.15 -26.88 17.71
N GLN A 743 9.24 -27.76 17.27
CA GLN A 743 9.29 -28.36 15.92
C GLN A 743 8.03 -27.99 15.13
N LEU A 744 8.15 -27.87 13.80
CA LEU A 744 7.00 -27.80 12.89
C LEU A 744 7.04 -28.84 11.77
N ARG A 745 5.87 -29.10 11.19
CA ARG A 745 5.63 -29.86 9.95
C ARG A 745 4.58 -29.13 9.12
N LEU A 746 4.90 -28.83 7.86
CA LEU A 746 4.02 -28.10 6.93
C LEU A 746 3.67 -29.02 5.74
N ASP A 747 2.41 -29.41 5.66
CA ASP A 747 1.87 -30.30 4.64
C ASP A 747 0.68 -29.62 3.94
N ALA A 748 0.99 -28.84 2.91
CA ALA A 748 0.03 -28.23 1.99
C ALA A 748 -0.08 -29.06 0.70
N LEU A 749 -1.25 -29.07 0.05
CA LEU A 749 -1.40 -29.76 -1.23
C LEU A 749 -0.60 -29.05 -2.34
N PRO A 750 -0.05 -29.79 -3.32
CA PRO A 750 0.83 -29.23 -4.36
C PRO A 750 0.11 -28.34 -5.40
N GLU A 751 -1.22 -28.19 -5.32
CA GLU A 751 -2.06 -27.48 -6.30
C GLU A 751 -2.63 -26.15 -5.77
N LEU A 752 -1.93 -25.49 -4.84
CA LEU A 752 -2.30 -24.16 -4.37
C LEU A 752 -2.04 -23.09 -5.46
N VAL A 753 -3.10 -22.41 -5.88
CA VAL A 753 -3.06 -21.33 -6.87
C VAL A 753 -2.40 -20.06 -6.31
N ASP A 754 -2.54 -19.83 -5.00
CA ASP A 754 -2.00 -18.67 -4.30
C ASP A 754 -0.92 -19.09 -3.30
N VAL A 755 0.34 -18.93 -3.69
CA VAL A 755 1.51 -19.32 -2.87
C VAL A 755 1.69 -18.47 -1.61
N SER A 756 1.03 -17.31 -1.49
CA SER A 756 1.05 -16.52 -0.25
C SER A 756 0.38 -17.25 0.89
N VAL A 757 -0.63 -18.08 0.59
CA VAL A 757 -1.46 -18.73 1.60
C VAL A 757 -0.64 -19.73 2.44
N SER A 758 0.35 -20.40 1.84
CA SER A 758 1.33 -21.22 2.57
C SER A 758 2.21 -20.40 3.51
N ARG A 759 2.59 -19.17 3.11
CA ARG A 759 3.30 -18.20 3.96
C ARG A 759 2.39 -17.76 5.11
N THR A 760 1.16 -17.35 4.84
CA THR A 760 0.13 -16.99 5.84
C THR A 760 -0.12 -18.11 6.86
N LEU A 761 -0.24 -19.36 6.40
CA LEU A 761 -0.45 -20.54 7.24
C LEU A 761 0.73 -20.80 8.18
N LEU A 762 1.97 -20.74 7.66
CA LEU A 762 3.18 -20.87 8.47
C LEU A 762 3.27 -19.71 9.49
N THR A 763 3.08 -18.46 9.05
CA THR A 763 3.06 -17.26 9.90
C THR A 763 2.04 -17.37 11.04
N ALA A 764 0.86 -17.95 10.81
CA ALA A 764 -0.12 -18.20 11.88
C ALA A 764 0.41 -19.16 12.97
N LEU A 765 1.09 -20.26 12.59
CA LEU A 765 1.72 -21.16 13.56
C LEU A 765 2.89 -20.48 14.30
N LEU A 766 3.77 -19.79 13.58
CA LEU A 766 4.92 -19.11 14.19
C LEU A 766 4.46 -18.06 15.22
N THR A 767 3.36 -17.37 14.93
CA THR A 767 2.69 -16.46 15.88
C THR A 767 2.26 -17.20 17.16
N ALA A 768 1.61 -18.36 17.04
CA ALA A 768 1.14 -19.15 18.18
C ALA A 768 2.27 -19.76 19.03
N LEU A 769 3.37 -20.20 18.41
CA LEU A 769 4.55 -20.70 19.12
C LEU A 769 5.25 -19.58 19.89
N LYS A 770 5.50 -18.44 19.24
CA LYS A 770 6.09 -17.24 19.87
C LYS A 770 5.22 -16.70 21.01
N ALA A 771 3.90 -16.72 20.85
CA ALA A 771 2.95 -16.28 21.88
C ALA A 771 3.03 -17.06 23.21
N ASN A 772 3.61 -18.27 23.20
CA ASN A 772 3.82 -19.09 24.40
C ASN A 772 5.30 -19.22 24.81
N GLY A 773 6.15 -18.31 24.33
CA GLY A 773 7.55 -18.21 24.77
C GLY A 773 8.54 -19.10 24.01
N SER A 774 8.15 -19.67 22.85
CA SER A 774 9.15 -20.28 21.97
C SER A 774 10.13 -19.23 21.45
N GLN A 775 11.42 -19.54 21.56
CA GLN A 775 12.54 -18.71 21.07
C GLN A 775 13.01 -19.13 19.67
N GLY A 776 12.61 -20.32 19.22
CA GLY A 776 13.05 -20.89 17.95
C GLY A 776 12.32 -22.18 17.61
N VAL A 777 12.18 -22.42 16.31
CA VAL A 777 11.51 -23.60 15.75
C VAL A 777 12.37 -24.21 14.64
N PHE A 778 12.35 -25.54 14.52
CA PHE A 778 12.98 -26.26 13.42
C PHE A 778 12.01 -27.21 12.69
N CYS A 779 12.44 -27.70 11.54
CA CYS A 779 11.79 -28.77 10.78
C CYS A 779 12.82 -29.62 10.05
N GLU A 780 12.44 -30.84 9.68
CA GLU A 780 13.23 -31.72 8.82
C GLU A 780 12.67 -31.69 7.38
N VAL A 781 13.55 -31.61 6.40
CA VAL A 781 13.22 -31.59 4.96
C VAL A 781 14.12 -32.55 4.21
N GLN A 782 13.59 -33.23 3.19
CA GLN A 782 14.39 -34.11 2.33
C GLN A 782 15.21 -33.28 1.33
N PRO A 783 16.51 -33.58 1.07
CA PRO A 783 17.34 -32.83 0.11
C PRO A 783 16.79 -32.80 -1.33
N THR A 784 15.95 -33.78 -1.67
CA THR A 784 15.25 -33.88 -2.95
C THR A 784 14.10 -32.87 -3.07
N ASP A 785 13.52 -32.43 -1.95
CA ASP A 785 12.40 -31.48 -1.89
C ASP A 785 12.90 -30.03 -1.96
N ARG A 786 13.48 -29.68 -3.12
CA ARG A 786 14.03 -28.34 -3.39
C ARG A 786 12.99 -27.23 -3.24
N GLN A 787 11.72 -27.51 -3.55
CA GLN A 787 10.64 -26.53 -3.43
C GLN A 787 10.36 -26.17 -1.96
N ARG A 788 10.27 -27.17 -1.06
CA ARG A 788 10.09 -26.92 0.38
C ARG A 788 11.33 -26.27 1.01
N LEU A 789 12.54 -26.66 0.60
CA LEU A 789 13.79 -26.00 1.01
C LEU A 789 13.79 -24.51 0.62
N GLU A 790 13.60 -24.20 -0.67
CA GLU A 790 13.54 -22.81 -1.16
C GLU A 790 12.44 -21.98 -0.47
N PHE A 791 11.26 -22.57 -0.26
CA PHE A 791 10.16 -21.91 0.44
C PHE A 791 10.55 -21.53 1.87
N LEU A 792 11.14 -22.47 2.63
CA LEU A 792 11.52 -22.24 4.02
C LEU A 792 12.70 -21.25 4.14
N THR A 793 13.67 -21.27 3.23
CA THR A 793 14.73 -20.23 3.19
C THR A 793 14.16 -18.85 2.82
N LYS A 794 13.15 -18.77 1.93
CA LYS A 794 12.35 -17.55 1.66
C LYS A 794 11.38 -17.18 2.81
N MET A 795 11.39 -17.95 3.90
CA MET A 795 10.73 -17.71 5.19
C MET A 795 11.78 -17.60 6.31
N GLY A 796 13.04 -17.28 5.99
CA GLY A 796 14.13 -17.04 6.94
C GLY A 796 14.57 -18.24 7.78
N PHE A 797 14.31 -19.48 7.32
CA PHE A 797 14.92 -20.68 7.91
C PHE A 797 16.30 -20.95 7.31
N LEU A 798 17.25 -21.36 8.15
CA LEU A 798 18.64 -21.63 7.80
C LEU A 798 18.99 -23.12 7.99
N GLU A 799 19.88 -23.67 7.16
CA GLU A 799 20.41 -25.05 7.34
C GLU A 799 21.27 -25.11 8.60
N ILE A 800 20.89 -26.00 9.51
CA ILE A 800 21.67 -26.34 10.70
C ILE A 800 22.58 -27.52 10.34
N LEU A 801 23.80 -27.52 10.88
CA LEU A 801 24.92 -28.35 10.42
C LEU A 801 24.57 -29.85 10.30
N ARG A 802 25.04 -30.46 9.21
CA ARG A 802 24.79 -31.87 8.87
C ARG A 802 25.26 -32.81 9.99
N GLY A 803 24.30 -33.38 10.70
CA GLY A 803 24.50 -34.29 11.82
C GLY A 803 23.33 -34.33 12.80
N GLU A 804 22.49 -33.30 12.84
CA GLU A 804 21.40 -33.18 13.83
C GLU A 804 20.04 -33.73 13.38
N ALA A 805 19.92 -34.26 12.15
CA ALA A 805 18.71 -34.89 11.63
C ALA A 805 18.54 -36.34 12.13
N ARG A 806 17.29 -36.75 12.36
CA ARG A 806 16.91 -38.14 12.71
C ARG A 806 17.20 -39.14 11.58
N SER A 807 17.11 -38.69 10.34
CA SER A 807 17.45 -39.49 9.15
C SER A 807 18.82 -39.07 8.61
N ARG A 808 19.66 -40.05 8.23
CA ARG A 808 21.04 -39.82 7.73
C ARG A 808 21.13 -38.96 6.46
N GLU A 809 20.01 -38.76 5.78
CA GLU A 809 19.90 -38.00 4.53
C GLU A 809 19.08 -36.71 4.71
N GLY A 810 18.44 -36.48 5.85
CA GLY A 810 17.60 -35.30 6.09
C GLY A 810 18.38 -34.02 6.33
N VAL A 811 17.78 -32.88 5.97
CA VAL A 811 18.26 -31.52 6.28
C VAL A 811 17.43 -30.95 7.43
N VAL A 812 18.09 -30.42 8.47
CA VAL A 812 17.42 -29.64 9.52
C VAL A 812 17.43 -28.17 9.12
N LEU A 813 16.25 -27.56 9.06
CA LEU A 813 16.09 -26.12 8.85
C LEU A 813 15.51 -25.48 10.12
N GLY A 814 16.16 -24.42 10.63
CA GLY A 814 15.72 -23.71 11.85
C GLY A 814 15.55 -22.20 11.67
N ARG A 815 14.64 -21.62 12.47
CA ARG A 815 14.36 -20.18 12.55
C ARG A 815 14.18 -19.74 14.01
N LEU A 816 14.81 -18.62 14.39
CA LEU A 816 14.53 -17.93 15.65
C LEU A 816 13.25 -17.10 15.56
N LEU A 817 12.50 -17.01 16.66
CA LEU A 817 11.18 -16.36 16.76
C LEU A 817 11.22 -15.14 17.67
#